data_AF-A0A6A6KY58-F1
#
_entry.id   AF-A0A6A6KY58-F1
#
_cell.length_a   1.000
_cell.length_b   1.000
_cell.length_c   1.000
_cell.angle_alpha   90.00
_cell.angle_beta   90.00
_cell.angle_gamma   90.00
#
_symmetry.space_group_name_H-M   'P 1'
#
loop_
_entity.id
_entity.type
_entity.pdbx_description
1 polymer ?
#
loop_
_entity_poly.entity_id
_entity_poly.type
_entity_poly.pdbx_seq_one_letter_code
_entity_poly.pdbx_strand_id
1 'polypeptide(L)'
;MADITIMYEIDSAAAGIDLSLVDVQLPPGENFGIISDDEDVYQEEQLDFEAGFGNIIVVDNLPVVPREKFEKLEGVIRKIYGQIGVIKEDGLWMPVDPETQKTLGYCFIEYNTPQVKLIDFSPVEKYLVTYSSHEPSNPRDANRIVINIFDVRTGKVMRDFKGSADEFAIGGTGGVTGVSWPIFRWGGGKDDRYFAKMGKNMISIYETETFSLIDKKSLKVENVMDFSWSPTDPILALFIPELAGGNQPARVSLVQIPSKEELRQKNLFSVSDCKMYWQSNGDYLAVKVDRYTKSKRTTYTGFELFRIKERDIPIEVLELDNKNDKIIAFAWEPKGHRFAVIHGDSPRPDVSFYSMRTAQNTGRVSKLTTLKGKQANALFWSPVGHYIILAGLKGFNGQLEFYNVDELETMATTEHFMATDIEWDPTGRYVATSVTSVHHEMENGFNIWSFNGKLLYRILKDHFFQFLWRPRPPSFLTPEKEEEIANNLKKYSKKYEAEDQDVSLQLSEQDREKRRMLKDEWDKWVNEWKRLLEEEKLERQKLRDGEASDEEEEYEAKEIEVEELLDVSEEVLSFEYEQEDVKVTDSAATLPAKDGKSIGAANYIVTVGLGTPKRDLSLIFDTGSDLTWTQCEPCVRSCYEQQDPIFNPSQSTSYTNISCGSSLCDSLASATGHTLKCASSTCVYGIQYGDSSFSVGFFGKETLTLSPSDVFHNFYFGCGQNNQGLFRGSAGLLGLGRDPLSLVSQTAGKYNKIFSYCLPSSASSTGFLTFGGSPSKSAKFTPLTTISDGTSFYGLDFTGISVGGRKLSISQSVFSDAGAIIDSGTVITRLPPAAYSALRSAFRKMMTKYPRAPALSILDTCYDFSNYSTISAPKIGFFFNGGVEVDIDASGILYANKVSQVCLAFAGNSDRTDVLIYGNVQQKTMEVVYDGAAGGLGLLLQVVVDLMFQLSV
;
A
#
# COMPACT_ATOMS: atom_id res chain seq x y z
N MET A 1 13.77 -58.72 46.71
CA MET A 1 13.13 -58.19 45.49
C MET A 1 11.73 -57.81 45.91
N ALA A 2 11.61 -56.59 46.40
CA ALA A 2 11.20 -55.40 45.64
C ALA A 2 9.70 -55.26 45.86
N ASP A 3 9.39 -54.27 46.68
CA ASP A 3 8.15 -54.10 47.41
C ASP A 3 7.86 -52.59 47.46
N ILE A 4 6.59 -52.30 47.73
CA ILE A 4 6.04 -51.07 48.32
C ILE A 4 5.26 -50.10 47.41
N THR A 5 4.01 -49.95 47.84
CA THR A 5 2.97 -48.97 47.51
C THR A 5 2.84 -47.95 48.67
N ILE A 6 2.14 -46.85 48.40
CA ILE A 6 1.41 -45.85 49.23
C ILE A 6 2.07 -44.54 49.71
N MET A 7 1.38 -43.45 49.32
CA MET A 7 0.87 -42.25 50.04
C MET A 7 1.76 -41.32 50.90
N TYR A 8 1.60 -40.02 50.58
CA TYR A 8 1.57 -38.81 51.43
C TYR A 8 2.77 -38.46 52.34
N GLU A 9 3.17 -37.18 52.23
CA GLU A 9 3.99 -36.36 53.15
C GLU A 9 5.28 -36.96 53.74
N ILE A 10 6.42 -36.30 53.50
CA ILE A 10 7.32 -35.79 54.56
C ILE A 10 8.23 -34.74 53.96
N ASP A 11 8.15 -33.59 54.60
CA ASP A 11 8.83 -32.32 54.40
C ASP A 11 10.15 -32.27 55.21
N SER A 12 10.83 -31.12 55.15
CA SER A 12 11.83 -30.56 56.07
C SER A 12 13.31 -30.66 55.66
N ALA A 13 14.15 -29.64 55.86
CA ALA A 13 13.96 -28.22 56.17
C ALA A 13 15.35 -27.58 56.15
N ALA A 14 15.47 -26.37 55.61
CA ALA A 14 16.31 -25.32 56.18
C ALA A 14 16.05 -23.97 55.50
N ALA A 15 14.84 -23.44 55.69
CA ALA A 15 14.49 -22.02 55.82
C ALA A 15 13.02 -21.87 55.44
N GLY A 16 12.14 -21.98 56.44
CA GLY A 16 10.69 -21.95 56.26
C GLY A 16 10.20 -20.62 55.71
N ILE A 17 9.75 -20.63 54.45
CA ILE A 17 8.86 -19.62 53.87
C ILE A 17 7.81 -20.37 53.03
N ASP A 18 6.54 -20.14 53.35
CA ASP A 18 5.35 -20.65 52.68
C ASP A 18 5.25 -20.10 51.25
N LEU A 19 5.17 -20.97 50.24
CA LEU A 19 5.04 -20.61 48.82
C LEU A 19 3.60 -20.74 48.28
N SER A 20 2.60 -20.96 49.15
CA SER A 20 1.20 -21.06 48.72
C SER A 20 0.41 -19.74 48.78
N LEU A 21 1.05 -18.63 49.18
CA LEU A 21 0.45 -17.28 49.19
C LEU A 21 1.52 -16.21 48.92
N VAL A 22 2.02 -16.14 47.68
CA VAL A 22 2.58 -14.91 47.12
C VAL A 22 2.08 -14.78 45.69
N ASP A 23 0.92 -14.15 45.52
CA ASP A 23 0.61 -13.46 44.27
C ASP A 23 1.66 -12.34 44.14
N VAL A 24 2.67 -12.56 43.30
CA VAL A 24 3.54 -11.45 42.86
C VAL A 24 2.70 -10.63 41.90
N GLN A 25 1.97 -9.67 42.44
CA GLN A 25 1.30 -8.66 41.67
C GLN A 25 2.37 -7.65 41.25
N LEU A 26 2.88 -7.81 40.02
CA LEU A 26 3.71 -6.79 39.38
C LEU A 26 2.90 -5.48 39.28
N PRO A 27 3.54 -4.31 39.48
CA PRO A 27 2.89 -3.02 39.24
C PRO A 27 2.29 -2.98 37.84
N PRO A 28 1.08 -2.39 37.64
CA PRO A 28 0.46 -2.37 36.33
C PRO A 28 1.33 -1.57 35.34
N GLY A 29 1.92 -2.26 34.35
CA GLY A 29 2.63 -1.62 33.24
C GLY A 29 4.05 -2.10 32.91
N GLU A 30 4.62 -3.06 33.65
CA GLU A 30 5.96 -3.60 33.35
C GLU A 30 5.94 -5.10 33.03
N ASN A 31 5.72 -5.43 31.76
CA ASN A 31 5.90 -6.79 31.26
C ASN A 31 7.26 -6.99 30.57
N PHE A 32 8.18 -6.01 30.57
CA PHE A 32 9.53 -6.08 29.98
C PHE A 32 9.63 -6.77 28.59
N GLY A 33 8.55 -6.75 27.79
CA GLY A 33 8.49 -7.40 26.48
C GLY A 33 8.23 -8.92 26.49
N ILE A 34 7.86 -9.54 27.63
CA ILE A 34 7.40 -10.93 27.69
C ILE A 34 5.87 -10.93 27.62
N ILE A 35 5.34 -11.26 26.44
CA ILE A 35 3.92 -11.46 26.18
C ILE A 35 3.53 -12.84 26.74
N SER A 36 2.36 -12.93 27.37
CA SER A 36 1.77 -14.19 27.85
C SER A 36 1.48 -15.11 26.66
N ASP A 37 1.73 -16.42 26.82
CA ASP A 37 1.58 -17.47 25.78
C ASP A 37 0.19 -17.49 25.10
N ASP A 38 -0.81 -16.80 25.64
CA ASP A 38 -2.18 -16.73 25.12
C ASP A 38 -2.41 -15.62 24.05
N GLU A 39 -1.49 -14.65 23.87
CA GLU A 39 -1.68 -13.53 22.92
C GLU A 39 -0.94 -13.66 21.58
N ASP A 40 0.02 -14.58 21.44
CA ASP A 40 0.85 -14.74 20.23
C ASP A 40 0.20 -15.60 19.11
N VAL A 41 -1.00 -16.18 19.33
CA VAL A 41 -1.64 -17.09 18.35
C VAL A 41 -2.30 -16.35 17.16
N TYR A 42 -2.31 -15.01 17.13
CA TYR A 42 -3.05 -14.24 16.10
C TYR A 42 -2.27 -13.16 15.34
N GLN A 43 -0.94 -13.11 15.42
CA GLN A 43 -0.16 -12.28 14.49
C GLN A 43 0.20 -13.07 13.23
N GLU A 44 -0.74 -13.14 12.29
CA GLU A 44 -0.47 -13.64 10.93
C GLU A 44 0.40 -12.63 10.15
N GLU A 45 1.46 -13.14 9.52
CA GLU A 45 2.36 -12.41 8.62
C GLU A 45 1.60 -11.65 7.52
N GLN A 46 1.88 -10.35 7.38
CA GLN A 46 1.36 -9.52 6.30
C GLN A 46 2.10 -9.90 5.00
N LEU A 47 1.49 -10.75 4.17
CA LEU A 47 1.97 -11.05 2.81
C LEU A 47 1.78 -9.81 1.92
N ASP A 48 2.88 -9.14 1.57
CA ASP A 48 2.86 -7.99 0.66
C ASP A 48 2.90 -8.41 -0.82
N PHE A 49 2.14 -7.67 -1.62
CA PHE A 49 1.78 -7.91 -3.03
C PHE A 49 2.60 -6.96 -3.95
N GLU A 50 3.55 -7.44 -4.77
CA GLU A 50 4.32 -6.65 -5.77
C GLU A 50 3.45 -6.09 -6.91
N ALA A 51 3.78 -5.02 -7.63
CA ALA A 51 3.02 -4.66 -8.85
C ALA A 51 3.87 -4.02 -9.96
N GLY A 52 3.66 -4.47 -11.22
CA GLY A 52 3.86 -3.63 -12.40
C GLY A 52 4.38 -4.31 -13.69
N PHE A 53 3.48 -4.66 -14.63
CA PHE A 53 3.78 -4.81 -16.08
C PHE A 53 2.59 -4.39 -16.97
N GLY A 54 1.82 -3.38 -16.56
CA GLY A 54 0.54 -3.05 -17.21
C GLY A 54 0.61 -2.51 -18.65
N ASN A 55 1.79 -2.11 -19.15
CA ASN A 55 1.95 -1.43 -20.44
C ASN A 55 3.12 -1.95 -21.30
N ILE A 56 3.74 -3.09 -20.93
CA ILE A 56 4.90 -3.65 -21.62
C ILE A 56 4.56 -5.02 -22.22
N ILE A 57 4.76 -5.18 -23.53
CA ILE A 57 4.65 -6.47 -24.23
C ILE A 57 6.04 -7.08 -24.39
N VAL A 58 6.19 -8.35 -24.01
CA VAL A 58 7.39 -9.14 -24.31
C VAL A 58 7.18 -9.87 -25.63
N VAL A 59 8.09 -9.66 -26.58
CA VAL A 59 8.12 -10.36 -27.87
C VAL A 59 9.31 -11.31 -27.85
N ASP A 60 9.02 -12.59 -27.80
CA ASP A 60 10.01 -13.67 -27.78
C ASP A 60 10.22 -14.28 -29.20
N ASN A 61 11.31 -15.02 -29.40
CA ASN A 61 11.75 -15.62 -30.69
C ASN A 61 12.10 -14.63 -31.81
N LEU A 62 12.67 -13.48 -31.46
CA LEU A 62 13.30 -12.56 -32.41
C LEU A 62 14.62 -13.13 -32.97
N PRO A 63 15.00 -12.75 -34.20
CA PRO A 63 16.31 -13.09 -34.74
C PRO A 63 17.45 -12.59 -33.84
N VAL A 64 18.35 -13.51 -33.45
CA VAL A 64 19.61 -13.20 -32.77
C VAL A 64 20.56 -12.57 -33.76
N VAL A 65 20.78 -11.27 -33.65
CA VAL A 65 21.58 -10.48 -34.61
C VAL A 65 22.73 -9.75 -33.90
N PRO A 66 23.85 -9.45 -34.58
CA PRO A 66 24.90 -8.58 -34.06
C PRO A 66 24.51 -7.10 -34.14
N ARG A 67 25.18 -6.24 -33.36
CA ARG A 67 24.90 -4.80 -33.19
C ARG A 67 24.69 -4.01 -34.49
N GLU A 68 25.42 -4.35 -35.54
CA GLU A 68 25.32 -3.74 -36.89
C GLU A 68 23.93 -3.88 -37.55
N LYS A 69 23.12 -4.84 -37.10
CA LYS A 69 21.78 -5.11 -37.63
C LYS A 69 20.65 -4.68 -36.68
N PHE A 70 20.97 -4.06 -35.54
CA PHE A 70 19.98 -3.68 -34.52
C PHE A 70 18.97 -2.68 -35.05
N GLU A 71 19.42 -1.58 -35.68
CA GLU A 71 18.53 -0.56 -36.23
C GLU A 71 17.57 -1.14 -37.29
N LYS A 72 18.05 -2.12 -38.08
CA LYS A 72 17.21 -2.80 -39.08
C LYS A 72 16.16 -3.69 -38.41
N LEU A 73 16.55 -4.43 -37.37
CA LEU A 73 15.62 -5.28 -36.62
C LEU A 73 14.60 -4.43 -35.86
N GLU A 74 15.04 -3.35 -35.21
CA GLU A 74 14.19 -2.38 -34.52
C GLU A 74 13.21 -1.72 -35.50
N GLY A 75 13.66 -1.28 -36.68
CA GLY A 75 12.77 -0.72 -37.70
C GLY A 75 11.70 -1.70 -38.18
N VAL A 76 12.04 -3.00 -38.27
CA VAL A 76 11.07 -4.06 -38.60
C VAL A 76 10.08 -4.29 -37.45
N ILE A 77 10.57 -4.34 -36.20
CA ILE A 77 9.72 -4.51 -35.01
C ILE A 77 8.77 -3.31 -34.86
N ARG A 78 9.27 -2.07 -34.96
CA ARG A 78 8.43 -0.86 -34.91
C ARG A 78 7.38 -0.82 -36.03
N LYS A 79 7.70 -1.35 -37.22
CA LYS A 79 6.74 -1.43 -38.33
C LYS A 79 5.65 -2.49 -38.10
N ILE A 80 5.99 -3.62 -37.47
CA ILE A 80 5.05 -4.71 -37.17
C ILE A 80 4.18 -4.34 -35.96
N TYR A 81 4.80 -3.94 -34.85
CA TYR A 81 4.14 -3.69 -33.57
C TYR A 81 3.59 -2.27 -33.44
N GLY A 82 4.04 -1.32 -34.26
CA GLY A 82 3.40 0.00 -34.40
C GLY A 82 1.98 -0.08 -35.00
N GLN A 83 1.58 -1.24 -35.55
CA GLN A 83 0.20 -1.49 -35.96
C GLN A 83 -0.74 -1.76 -34.76
N ILE A 84 -0.19 -2.12 -33.60
CA ILE A 84 -0.93 -2.49 -32.38
C ILE A 84 -1.19 -1.25 -31.51
N GLY A 85 -0.30 -0.27 -31.53
CA GLY A 85 -0.43 1.00 -30.79
C GLY A 85 0.77 1.92 -31.04
N VAL A 86 0.71 3.15 -30.53
CA VAL A 86 1.84 4.08 -30.59
C VAL A 86 2.88 3.64 -29.56
N ILE A 87 3.99 3.07 -30.02
CA ILE A 87 5.13 2.72 -29.18
C ILE A 87 5.69 4.02 -28.60
N LYS A 88 5.88 4.07 -27.27
CA LYS A 88 6.46 5.22 -26.57
C LYS A 88 7.84 5.53 -27.16
N GLU A 89 8.23 6.81 -27.13
CA GLU A 89 9.59 7.21 -27.48
C GLU A 89 10.55 6.51 -26.49
N ASP A 90 11.56 5.80 -26.99
CA ASP A 90 12.42 4.85 -26.24
C ASP A 90 11.73 3.63 -25.60
N GLY A 91 10.45 3.41 -25.87
CA GLY A 91 9.67 2.27 -25.38
C GLY A 91 9.94 0.94 -26.09
N LEU A 92 11.08 0.74 -26.77
CA LEU A 92 11.43 -0.55 -27.36
C LEU A 92 12.83 -0.93 -26.88
N TRP A 93 12.90 -1.98 -26.06
CA TRP A 93 14.15 -2.45 -25.48
C TRP A 93 14.47 -3.88 -25.91
N MET A 94 15.68 -4.10 -26.45
CA MET A 94 16.20 -5.41 -26.84
C MET A 94 17.40 -5.78 -25.97
N PRO A 95 17.26 -6.75 -25.05
CA PRO A 95 18.36 -7.29 -24.28
C PRO A 95 19.45 -7.89 -25.18
N VAL A 96 20.70 -7.73 -24.75
CA VAL A 96 21.88 -8.25 -25.43
C VAL A 96 22.67 -9.17 -24.53
N ASP A 97 23.26 -10.20 -25.14
CA ASP A 97 24.21 -11.08 -24.48
C ASP A 97 25.50 -10.29 -24.18
N PRO A 98 25.92 -10.22 -22.90
CA PRO A 98 27.10 -9.44 -22.50
C PRO A 98 28.39 -9.89 -23.17
N GLU A 99 28.54 -11.20 -23.43
CA GLU A 99 29.77 -11.78 -23.98
C GLU A 99 29.79 -11.72 -25.51
N THR A 100 28.65 -12.01 -26.16
CA THR A 100 28.59 -12.12 -27.62
C THR A 100 28.14 -10.85 -28.34
N GLN A 101 27.62 -9.85 -27.61
CA GLN A 101 27.07 -8.59 -28.14
C GLN A 101 25.99 -8.78 -29.20
N LYS A 102 25.26 -9.91 -29.15
CA LYS A 102 24.10 -10.23 -29.99
C LYS A 102 22.82 -10.07 -29.18
N THR A 103 21.69 -9.83 -29.85
CA THR A 103 20.38 -9.81 -29.18
C THR A 103 20.05 -11.18 -28.56
N LEU A 104 19.40 -11.20 -27.39
CA LEU A 104 19.01 -12.46 -26.71
C LEU A 104 17.77 -13.14 -27.31
N GLY A 105 17.28 -12.63 -28.46
CA GLY A 105 16.13 -13.21 -29.15
C GLY A 105 14.77 -12.82 -28.58
N TYR A 106 14.70 -11.80 -27.72
CA TYR A 106 13.44 -11.22 -27.26
C TYR A 106 13.54 -9.69 -27.13
N CYS A 107 12.41 -8.99 -27.08
CA CYS A 107 12.35 -7.55 -26.84
C CYS A 107 11.13 -7.16 -25.99
N PHE A 108 11.19 -5.99 -25.39
CA PHE A 108 10.13 -5.38 -24.62
C PHE A 108 9.60 -4.15 -25.37
N ILE A 109 8.28 -4.01 -25.46
CA ILE A 109 7.61 -2.92 -26.17
C ILE A 109 6.61 -2.24 -25.23
N GLU A 110 6.89 -0.99 -24.88
CA GLU A 110 6.05 -0.10 -24.08
C GLU A 110 5.19 0.80 -25.00
N TYR A 111 3.88 0.85 -24.75
CA TYR A 111 2.94 1.68 -25.52
C TYR A 111 2.54 2.96 -24.78
N ASN A 112 2.31 4.04 -25.53
CA ASN A 112 1.59 5.22 -25.03
C ASN A 112 0.09 4.88 -24.89
N THR A 113 -0.47 4.92 -23.68
CA THR A 113 -1.91 4.78 -23.46
C THR A 113 -2.61 6.15 -23.45
N PRO A 114 -3.53 6.44 -24.38
CA PRO A 114 -4.35 7.65 -24.32
C PRO A 114 -5.54 7.45 -23.35
N GLN A 115 -5.58 8.22 -22.26
CA GLN A 115 -6.79 8.62 -21.51
C GLN A 115 -7.90 7.54 -21.31
N VAL A 116 -7.56 6.34 -20.85
CA VAL A 116 -8.54 5.32 -20.45
C VAL A 116 -9.26 5.79 -19.18
N LYS A 117 -10.58 5.89 -19.21
CA LYS A 117 -11.42 6.38 -18.10
C LYS A 117 -12.16 5.27 -17.35
N LEU A 118 -12.52 4.17 -18.02
CA LEU A 118 -13.20 3.02 -17.40
C LEU A 118 -12.65 1.71 -17.99
N ILE A 119 -12.68 0.63 -17.19
CA ILE A 119 -12.30 -0.72 -17.60
C ILE A 119 -13.35 -1.74 -17.16
N ASP A 120 -13.47 -2.84 -17.90
CA ASP A 120 -14.37 -3.96 -17.61
C ASP A 120 -13.75 -5.27 -18.13
N PHE A 121 -14.10 -6.39 -17.51
CA PHE A 121 -13.55 -7.71 -17.85
C PHE A 121 -14.65 -8.65 -18.34
N SER A 122 -14.29 -9.55 -19.26
CA SER A 122 -15.18 -10.66 -19.61
C SER A 122 -15.32 -11.63 -18.42
N PRO A 123 -16.46 -12.35 -18.29
CA PRO A 123 -16.72 -13.24 -17.16
C PRO A 123 -15.63 -14.26 -16.83
N VAL A 124 -14.87 -14.73 -17.83
CA VAL A 124 -13.73 -15.67 -17.62
C VAL A 124 -12.35 -15.01 -17.70
N GLU A 125 -12.26 -13.68 -17.53
CA GLU A 125 -11.02 -12.88 -17.62
C GLU A 125 -10.27 -13.02 -18.96
N LYS A 126 -10.93 -13.49 -20.02
CA LYS A 126 -10.26 -13.70 -21.32
C LYS A 126 -10.06 -12.37 -22.04
N TYR A 127 -10.98 -11.43 -21.86
CA TYR A 127 -10.94 -10.14 -22.55
C TYR A 127 -11.05 -8.96 -21.58
N LEU A 128 -10.27 -7.91 -21.86
CA LEU A 128 -10.32 -6.62 -21.17
C LEU A 128 -10.95 -5.59 -22.10
N VAL A 129 -11.92 -4.83 -21.60
CA VAL A 129 -12.58 -3.74 -22.33
C VAL A 129 -12.15 -2.42 -21.71
N THR A 130 -11.55 -1.54 -22.51
CA THR A 130 -11.19 -0.19 -22.05
C THR A 130 -12.09 0.84 -22.72
N TYR A 131 -12.53 1.85 -21.97
CA TYR A 131 -13.25 3.01 -22.46
C TYR A 131 -12.37 4.25 -22.38
N SER A 132 -12.26 4.99 -23.47
CA SER A 132 -11.57 6.28 -23.55
C SER A 132 -12.46 7.31 -24.23
N SER A 133 -12.44 8.56 -23.75
CA SER A 133 -13.14 9.66 -24.41
C SER A 133 -12.19 10.81 -24.69
N HIS A 134 -12.14 11.20 -25.97
CA HIS A 134 -11.32 12.29 -26.46
C HIS A 134 -12.17 13.56 -26.56
N GLU A 135 -11.70 14.62 -25.91
CA GLU A 135 -12.23 15.97 -26.14
C GLU A 135 -11.83 16.41 -27.56
N PRO A 136 -12.79 16.88 -28.36
CA PRO A 136 -12.51 17.31 -29.72
C PRO A 136 -11.69 18.59 -29.70
N SER A 137 -10.73 18.70 -30.63
CA SER A 137 -9.90 19.89 -30.82
C SER A 137 -10.71 21.13 -31.23
N ASN A 138 -11.98 20.94 -31.59
CA ASN A 138 -12.90 21.99 -32.05
C ASN A 138 -14.17 21.98 -31.17
N PRO A 139 -14.58 23.10 -30.55
CA PRO A 139 -15.75 23.17 -29.67
C PRO A 139 -17.12 22.87 -30.32
N ARG A 140 -17.15 22.65 -31.64
CA ARG A 140 -18.37 22.32 -32.40
C ARG A 140 -18.52 20.82 -32.69
N ASP A 141 -17.48 20.03 -32.46
CA ASP A 141 -17.51 18.58 -32.68
C ASP A 141 -17.95 17.86 -31.40
N ALA A 142 -18.61 16.70 -31.53
CA ALA A 142 -19.01 15.88 -30.39
C ALA A 142 -17.81 15.08 -29.86
N ASN A 143 -17.80 14.80 -28.54
CA ASN A 143 -16.80 13.93 -27.92
C ASN A 143 -16.73 12.57 -28.62
N ARG A 144 -15.52 12.15 -28.98
CA ARG A 144 -15.28 10.86 -29.64
C ARG A 144 -14.96 9.80 -28.61
N ILE A 145 -15.77 8.74 -28.59
CA ILE A 145 -15.57 7.59 -27.71
C ILE A 145 -14.83 6.50 -28.47
N VAL A 146 -13.83 5.92 -27.81
CA VAL A 146 -13.07 4.77 -28.30
C VAL A 146 -13.11 3.67 -27.23
N ILE A 147 -13.63 2.51 -27.61
CA ILE A 147 -13.67 1.31 -26.79
C ILE A 147 -12.79 0.26 -27.44
N ASN A 148 -11.82 -0.27 -26.72
CA ASN A 148 -10.94 -1.33 -27.20
C ASN A 148 -11.20 -2.60 -26.40
N ILE A 149 -11.25 -3.74 -27.09
CA ILE A 149 -11.28 -5.06 -26.47
C ILE A 149 -9.92 -5.72 -26.70
N PHE A 150 -9.25 -6.11 -25.62
CA PHE A 150 -7.95 -6.77 -25.61
C PHE A 150 -8.11 -8.23 -25.19
N ASP A 151 -7.29 -9.12 -25.74
CA ASP A 151 -7.06 -10.45 -25.15
C ASP A 151 -6.10 -10.29 -23.96
N VAL A 152 -6.52 -10.72 -22.77
CA VAL A 152 -5.78 -10.47 -21.51
C VAL A 152 -4.43 -11.19 -21.50
N ARG A 153 -4.37 -12.41 -22.06
CA ARG A 153 -3.15 -13.22 -22.05
C ARG A 153 -2.09 -12.67 -23.00
N THR A 154 -2.50 -12.15 -24.16
CA THR A 154 -1.58 -11.72 -25.22
C THR A 154 -1.43 -10.21 -25.32
N GLY A 155 -2.29 -9.43 -24.65
CA GLY A 155 -2.33 -7.96 -24.73
C GLY A 155 -2.78 -7.43 -26.09
N LYS A 156 -3.19 -8.30 -27.03
CA LYS A 156 -3.54 -7.92 -28.40
C LYS A 156 -4.92 -7.27 -28.43
N VAL A 157 -5.03 -6.11 -29.11
CA VAL A 157 -6.34 -5.54 -29.46
C VAL A 157 -7.07 -6.48 -30.42
N MET A 158 -8.16 -7.06 -29.94
CA MET A 158 -9.02 -7.95 -30.71
C MET A 158 -10.01 -7.17 -31.57
N ARG A 159 -10.53 -6.05 -31.03
CA ARG A 159 -11.46 -5.18 -31.74
C ARG A 159 -11.50 -3.78 -31.13
N ASP A 160 -11.65 -2.76 -31.97
CA ASP A 160 -12.00 -1.40 -31.55
C ASP A 160 -13.41 -1.00 -32.00
N PHE A 161 -14.09 -0.22 -31.17
CA PHE A 161 -15.36 0.42 -31.46
C PHE A 161 -15.20 1.93 -31.28
N LYS A 162 -15.53 2.69 -32.32
CA LYS A 162 -15.42 4.15 -32.35
C LYS A 162 -16.77 4.75 -32.73
N GLY A 163 -17.20 5.78 -32.01
CA GLY A 163 -18.49 6.44 -32.23
C GLY A 163 -18.67 7.70 -31.40
N SER A 164 -19.82 8.34 -31.53
CA SER A 164 -20.21 9.48 -30.69
C SER A 164 -20.76 9.00 -29.35
N ALA A 165 -20.82 9.90 -28.35
CA ALA A 165 -21.44 9.60 -27.05
C ALA A 165 -22.87 9.05 -27.20
N ASP A 166 -23.68 9.64 -28.07
CA ASP A 166 -25.07 9.26 -28.28
C ASP A 166 -25.24 7.83 -28.84
N GLU A 167 -24.25 7.28 -29.56
CA GLU A 167 -24.29 5.91 -30.08
C GLU A 167 -24.07 4.84 -28.99
N PHE A 168 -23.49 5.24 -27.86
CA PHE A 168 -23.24 4.40 -26.69
C PHE A 168 -24.11 4.78 -25.47
N ALA A 169 -24.87 5.87 -25.57
CA ALA A 169 -25.80 6.37 -24.56
C ALA A 169 -27.19 5.72 -24.70
N ILE A 170 -27.35 4.47 -24.27
CA ILE A 170 -28.65 3.81 -24.33
C ILE A 170 -28.99 3.13 -22.99
N GLY A 171 -29.91 3.77 -22.25
CA GLY A 171 -30.81 3.10 -21.31
C GLY A 171 -30.21 2.46 -20.05
N GLY A 172 -29.40 3.17 -19.25
CA GLY A 172 -28.91 2.69 -17.96
C GLY A 172 -29.04 3.73 -16.83
N THR A 173 -29.56 3.32 -15.68
CA THR A 173 -29.53 4.08 -14.41
C THR A 173 -28.20 3.80 -13.70
N GLY A 174 -27.23 4.70 -13.83
CA GLY A 174 -25.98 4.67 -13.07
C GLY A 174 -24.73 4.65 -13.96
N GLY A 175 -24.10 5.81 -14.14
CA GLY A 175 -22.87 5.96 -14.90
C GLY A 175 -22.66 7.38 -15.38
N VAL A 176 -21.40 7.82 -15.39
CA VAL A 176 -20.87 9.15 -15.76
C VAL A 176 -21.66 9.78 -16.93
N THR A 177 -21.98 11.07 -16.84
CA THR A 177 -22.86 11.82 -17.73
C THR A 177 -22.79 11.36 -19.19
N GLY A 178 -23.82 10.61 -19.62
CA GLY A 178 -24.08 10.32 -21.03
C GLY A 178 -23.67 8.94 -21.56
N VAL A 179 -23.25 7.96 -20.75
CA VAL A 179 -22.93 6.59 -21.25
C VAL A 179 -23.45 5.50 -20.31
N SER A 180 -24.00 4.41 -20.87
CA SER A 180 -24.41 3.21 -20.12
C SER A 180 -23.22 2.24 -19.98
N TRP A 181 -22.70 2.02 -18.77
CA TRP A 181 -21.57 1.12 -18.51
C TRP A 181 -22.00 -0.05 -17.60
N PRO A 182 -21.59 -1.30 -17.87
CA PRO A 182 -20.83 -1.77 -19.04
C PRO A 182 -21.67 -1.79 -20.33
N ILE A 183 -21.05 -1.38 -21.44
CA ILE A 183 -21.73 -1.26 -22.76
C ILE A 183 -21.99 -2.63 -23.38
N PHE A 184 -21.02 -3.53 -23.24
CA PHE A 184 -21.09 -4.89 -23.76
C PHE A 184 -21.51 -5.82 -22.65
N ARG A 185 -22.59 -6.57 -22.87
CA ARG A 185 -22.96 -7.68 -22.00
C ARG A 185 -22.49 -8.97 -22.66
N TRP A 186 -21.58 -9.65 -21.98
CA TRP A 186 -21.02 -10.93 -22.40
C TRP A 186 -22.06 -12.04 -22.25
N GLY A 187 -22.14 -12.89 -23.27
CA GLY A 187 -23.07 -13.99 -23.37
C GLY A 187 -22.52 -15.26 -22.80
N GLY A 188 -23.23 -15.80 -21.80
CA GLY A 188 -22.87 -16.98 -21.05
C GLY A 188 -22.88 -18.25 -21.88
N GLY A 189 -21.72 -18.61 -22.41
CA GLY A 189 -21.27 -19.99 -22.35
C GLY A 189 -20.08 -20.03 -21.40
N LYS A 190 -19.67 -21.22 -20.96
CA LYS A 190 -18.40 -21.44 -20.22
C LYS A 190 -17.15 -20.82 -20.90
N ASP A 191 -17.29 -20.33 -22.14
CA ASP A 191 -16.21 -19.96 -23.04
C ASP A 191 -16.26 -18.50 -23.54
N ASP A 192 -17.11 -17.63 -22.96
CA ASP A 192 -17.29 -16.22 -23.41
C ASP A 192 -17.45 -16.10 -24.94
N ARG A 193 -18.30 -16.95 -25.53
CA ARG A 193 -18.37 -17.11 -26.99
C ARG A 193 -18.99 -15.90 -27.71
N TYR A 194 -19.89 -15.19 -27.04
CA TYR A 194 -20.63 -14.09 -27.63
C TYR A 194 -20.62 -12.86 -26.73
N PHE A 195 -20.79 -11.69 -27.32
CA PHE A 195 -21.10 -10.47 -26.58
C PHE A 195 -22.08 -9.62 -27.37
N ALA A 196 -22.91 -8.85 -26.68
CA ALA A 196 -23.92 -8.03 -27.32
C ALA A 196 -23.91 -6.60 -26.80
N LYS A 197 -24.28 -5.66 -27.67
CA LYS A 197 -24.61 -4.29 -27.30
C LYS A 197 -26.03 -3.95 -27.73
N MET A 198 -26.71 -3.17 -26.89
CA MET A 198 -27.99 -2.58 -27.25
C MET A 198 -27.76 -1.42 -28.22
N GLY A 199 -28.64 -1.29 -29.21
CA GLY A 199 -28.74 -0.16 -30.11
C GLY A 199 -30.18 0.36 -30.13
N LYS A 200 -30.41 1.50 -30.79
CA LYS A 200 -31.78 2.01 -30.99
C LYS A 200 -32.57 1.01 -31.85
N ASN A 201 -33.59 0.38 -31.27
CA ASN A 201 -34.46 -0.62 -31.92
C ASN A 201 -33.72 -1.86 -32.49
N MET A 202 -32.54 -2.19 -31.96
CA MET A 202 -31.78 -3.36 -32.39
C MET A 202 -30.81 -3.85 -31.33
N ILE A 203 -30.40 -5.10 -31.43
CA ILE A 203 -29.33 -5.69 -30.62
C ILE A 203 -28.26 -6.23 -31.56
N SER A 204 -27.03 -5.77 -31.36
CA SER A 204 -25.89 -6.21 -32.17
C SER A 204 -25.10 -7.25 -31.40
N ILE A 205 -25.03 -8.47 -31.94
CA ILE A 205 -24.43 -9.64 -31.29
C ILE A 205 -23.18 -10.05 -32.08
N TYR A 206 -22.07 -10.17 -31.38
CA TYR A 206 -20.75 -10.47 -31.93
C TYR A 206 -20.26 -11.82 -31.42
N GLU A 207 -19.52 -12.55 -32.25
CA GLU A 207 -18.82 -13.77 -31.87
C GLU A 207 -17.37 -13.46 -31.50
N THR A 208 -16.83 -14.07 -30.44
CA THR A 208 -15.49 -13.76 -29.92
C THR A 208 -14.36 -14.47 -30.65
N GLU A 209 -14.63 -15.49 -31.47
CA GLU A 209 -13.59 -16.08 -32.33
C GLU A 209 -13.15 -15.12 -33.43
N THR A 210 -14.09 -14.35 -33.99
CA THR A 210 -13.86 -13.48 -35.14
C THR A 210 -14.04 -11.99 -34.83
N PHE A 211 -14.58 -11.65 -33.66
CA PHE A 211 -15.02 -10.32 -33.26
C PHE A 211 -15.92 -9.65 -34.31
N SER A 212 -16.69 -10.47 -35.02
CA SER A 212 -17.56 -10.05 -36.12
C SER A 212 -19.03 -10.23 -35.75
N LEU A 213 -19.88 -9.41 -36.38
CA LEU A 213 -21.32 -9.42 -36.15
C LEU A 213 -21.93 -10.71 -36.73
N ILE A 214 -22.70 -11.45 -35.92
CA ILE A 214 -23.35 -12.70 -36.34
C ILE A 214 -24.28 -12.43 -37.54
N ASP A 215 -24.12 -13.23 -38.61
CA ASP A 215 -24.79 -13.08 -39.91
C ASP A 215 -24.62 -11.71 -40.59
N LYS A 216 -23.64 -10.90 -40.16
CA LYS A 216 -23.44 -9.52 -40.61
C LYS A 216 -24.68 -8.62 -40.45
N LYS A 217 -25.64 -9.00 -39.60
CA LYS A 217 -26.89 -8.26 -39.37
C LYS A 217 -27.29 -8.29 -37.89
N SER A 218 -27.56 -7.11 -37.35
CA SER A 218 -28.11 -6.95 -35.99
C SER A 218 -29.54 -7.50 -35.91
N LEU A 219 -29.89 -8.04 -34.74
CA LEU A 219 -31.25 -8.48 -34.44
C LEU A 219 -32.13 -7.23 -34.30
N LYS A 220 -33.11 -7.07 -35.20
CA LYS A 220 -34.05 -5.95 -35.13
C LYS A 220 -35.08 -6.22 -34.03
N VAL A 221 -35.10 -5.38 -33.01
CA VAL A 221 -36.03 -5.49 -31.87
C VAL A 221 -36.51 -4.09 -31.53
N GLU A 222 -37.74 -3.77 -31.93
CA GLU A 222 -38.30 -2.44 -31.72
C GLU A 222 -38.51 -2.16 -30.22
N ASN A 223 -38.07 -0.99 -29.77
CA ASN A 223 -38.23 -0.50 -28.41
C ASN A 223 -37.75 -1.45 -27.31
N VAL A 224 -36.69 -2.23 -27.56
CA VAL A 224 -36.04 -2.99 -26.49
C VAL A 224 -35.60 -2.05 -25.36
N MET A 225 -36.02 -2.37 -24.14
CA MET A 225 -35.68 -1.60 -22.94
C MET A 225 -34.49 -2.21 -22.20
N ASP A 226 -34.44 -3.53 -22.12
CA ASP A 226 -33.36 -4.25 -21.43
C ASP A 226 -33.14 -5.63 -22.05
N PHE A 227 -31.92 -6.16 -21.90
CA PHE A 227 -31.58 -7.52 -22.33
C PHE A 227 -30.58 -8.19 -21.39
N SER A 228 -30.71 -9.48 -21.13
CA SER A 228 -29.73 -10.22 -20.33
C SER A 228 -29.45 -11.58 -20.93
N TRP A 229 -28.22 -12.05 -20.79
CA TRP A 229 -27.82 -13.37 -21.22
C TRP A 229 -28.11 -14.41 -20.15
N SER A 230 -28.50 -15.61 -20.57
CA SER A 230 -28.37 -16.79 -19.72
C SER A 230 -26.88 -16.97 -19.36
N PRO A 231 -26.54 -17.29 -18.10
CA PRO A 231 -25.15 -17.48 -17.68
C PRO A 231 -24.44 -18.69 -18.30
N THR A 232 -25.19 -19.69 -18.76
CA THR A 232 -24.63 -20.97 -19.23
C THR A 232 -24.93 -21.32 -20.68
N ASP A 233 -26.11 -20.94 -21.16
CA ASP A 233 -26.53 -21.18 -22.54
C ASP A 233 -26.50 -19.88 -23.35
N PRO A 234 -26.27 -19.93 -24.67
CA PRO A 234 -26.37 -18.78 -25.55
C PRO A 234 -27.85 -18.40 -25.82
N ILE A 235 -28.58 -18.05 -24.76
CA ILE A 235 -29.98 -17.62 -24.76
C ILE A 235 -30.02 -16.16 -24.29
N LEU A 236 -30.72 -15.33 -25.03
CA LEU A 236 -30.90 -13.91 -24.76
C LEU A 236 -32.32 -13.66 -24.27
N ALA A 237 -32.48 -13.15 -23.05
CA ALA A 237 -33.74 -12.63 -22.55
C ALA A 237 -33.89 -11.16 -22.92
N LEU A 238 -35.03 -10.80 -23.51
CA LEU A 238 -35.36 -9.47 -24.01
C LEU A 238 -36.61 -8.95 -23.31
N PHE A 239 -36.58 -7.70 -22.82
CA PHE A 239 -37.76 -7.00 -22.34
C PHE A 239 -38.16 -5.87 -23.29
N ILE A 240 -39.42 -5.92 -23.74
CA ILE A 240 -40.04 -4.91 -24.61
C ILE A 240 -41.25 -4.35 -23.85
N PRO A 241 -41.32 -3.02 -23.63
CA PRO A 241 -42.39 -2.38 -22.88
C PRO A 241 -43.65 -2.24 -23.75
N GLU A 242 -44.75 -1.84 -23.12
CA GLU A 242 -46.00 -1.53 -23.81
C GLU A 242 -45.85 -0.25 -24.65
N LEU A 243 -46.27 -0.30 -25.91
CA LEU A 243 -46.20 0.84 -26.83
C LEU A 243 -47.25 1.91 -26.50
N ALA A 244 -46.84 3.19 -26.53
CA ALA A 244 -47.73 4.34 -26.36
C ALA A 244 -48.80 4.37 -27.47
N GLY A 245 -49.98 3.82 -27.17
CA GLY A 245 -51.06 3.60 -28.13
C GLY A 245 -51.86 2.30 -27.88
N GLY A 246 -51.37 1.39 -27.02
CA GLY A 246 -52.13 0.22 -26.54
C GLY A 246 -52.29 -0.93 -27.52
N ASN A 247 -51.66 -0.88 -28.70
CA ASN A 247 -51.80 -1.90 -29.74
C ASN A 247 -50.92 -3.15 -29.53
N GLN A 248 -49.89 -3.09 -28.69
CA GLN A 248 -49.02 -4.24 -28.38
C GLN A 248 -48.71 -4.27 -26.88
N PRO A 249 -48.94 -5.41 -26.18
CA PRO A 249 -48.62 -5.54 -24.77
C PRO A 249 -47.10 -5.57 -24.56
N ALA A 250 -46.67 -5.28 -23.33
CA ALA A 250 -45.30 -5.56 -22.92
C ALA A 250 -45.01 -7.05 -23.05
N ARG A 251 -43.77 -7.44 -23.35
CA ARG A 251 -43.41 -8.85 -23.45
C ARG A 251 -41.97 -9.13 -23.05
N VAL A 252 -41.76 -10.31 -22.51
CA VAL A 252 -40.44 -10.90 -22.30
C VAL A 252 -40.26 -12.05 -23.28
N SER A 253 -39.15 -12.05 -24.01
CA SER A 253 -38.86 -13.04 -25.06
C SER A 253 -37.48 -13.68 -24.83
N LEU A 254 -37.39 -14.99 -25.01
CA LEU A 254 -36.15 -15.77 -24.93
C LEU A 254 -35.73 -16.15 -26.34
N VAL A 255 -34.54 -15.72 -26.76
CA VAL A 255 -34.03 -15.92 -28.12
C VAL A 255 -32.75 -16.74 -28.08
N GLN A 256 -32.71 -17.85 -28.80
CA GLN A 256 -31.53 -18.70 -28.93
C GLN A 256 -30.53 -18.08 -29.93
N ILE A 257 -29.25 -18.03 -29.57
CA ILE A 257 -28.15 -17.58 -30.43
C ILE A 257 -27.27 -18.78 -30.78
N PRO A 258 -26.81 -18.95 -32.04
CA PRO A 258 -26.91 -18.01 -33.16
C PRO A 258 -28.17 -18.11 -34.02
N SER A 259 -29.06 -19.10 -33.79
CA SER A 259 -30.22 -19.34 -34.66
C SER A 259 -31.21 -18.17 -34.75
N LYS A 260 -31.21 -17.27 -33.76
CA LYS A 260 -32.16 -16.15 -33.60
C LYS A 260 -33.61 -16.62 -33.51
N GLU A 261 -33.82 -17.87 -33.10
CA GLU A 261 -35.14 -18.46 -32.89
C GLU A 261 -35.67 -18.05 -31.52
N GLU A 262 -36.93 -17.61 -31.48
CA GLU A 262 -37.62 -17.27 -30.23
C GLU A 262 -38.14 -18.56 -29.58
N LEU A 263 -37.47 -18.99 -28.50
CA LEU A 263 -37.80 -20.22 -27.77
C LEU A 263 -39.11 -20.09 -26.97
N ARG A 264 -39.31 -18.91 -26.38
CA ARG A 264 -40.45 -18.63 -25.51
C ARG A 264 -40.72 -17.13 -25.47
N GLN A 265 -41.99 -16.76 -25.43
CA GLN A 265 -42.41 -15.40 -25.10
C GLN A 265 -43.55 -15.40 -24.10
N LYS A 266 -43.59 -14.35 -23.28
CA LYS A 266 -44.66 -14.08 -22.31
C LYS A 266 -45.14 -12.64 -22.48
N ASN A 267 -46.41 -12.50 -22.84
CA ASN A 267 -47.08 -11.21 -22.85
C ASN A 267 -47.45 -10.80 -21.42
N LEU A 268 -47.20 -9.53 -21.10
CA LEU A 268 -47.44 -8.89 -19.82
C LEU A 268 -48.32 -7.66 -20.05
N PHE A 269 -49.30 -7.47 -19.18
CA PHE A 269 -50.29 -6.40 -19.31
C PHE A 269 -50.23 -5.45 -18.12
N SER A 270 -50.49 -4.16 -18.37
CA SER A 270 -50.51 -3.11 -17.35
C SER A 270 -49.18 -2.99 -16.60
N VAL A 271 -48.05 -3.17 -17.30
CA VAL A 271 -46.71 -3.19 -16.70
C VAL A 271 -46.21 -1.77 -16.48
N SER A 272 -45.72 -1.47 -15.28
CA SER A 272 -45.01 -0.23 -14.98
C SER A 272 -43.50 -0.39 -15.12
N ASP A 273 -42.94 -1.50 -14.62
CA ASP A 273 -41.52 -1.81 -14.66
C ASP A 273 -41.29 -3.33 -14.69
N CYS A 274 -40.15 -3.76 -15.21
CA CYS A 274 -39.77 -5.16 -15.32
C CYS A 274 -38.26 -5.36 -15.11
N LYS A 275 -37.90 -6.34 -14.27
CA LYS A 275 -36.50 -6.74 -14.04
C LYS A 275 -36.33 -8.24 -14.21
N MET A 276 -35.23 -8.64 -14.83
CA MET A 276 -34.91 -10.03 -15.17
C MET A 276 -33.71 -10.52 -14.35
N TYR A 277 -33.89 -11.65 -13.65
CA TYR A 277 -32.88 -12.24 -12.76
C TYR A 277 -32.62 -13.69 -13.17
N TRP A 278 -31.43 -13.97 -13.70
CA TRP A 278 -30.99 -15.32 -14.06
C TRP A 278 -30.41 -16.06 -12.86
N GLN A 279 -30.73 -17.35 -12.75
CA GLN A 279 -30.03 -18.26 -11.87
C GLN A 279 -28.68 -18.65 -12.50
N SER A 280 -27.65 -18.87 -11.68
CA SER A 280 -26.26 -18.97 -12.15
C SER A 280 -25.97 -20.17 -13.09
N ASN A 281 -26.76 -21.24 -13.03
CA ASN A 281 -26.67 -22.36 -13.96
C ASN A 281 -27.54 -22.18 -15.22
N GLY A 282 -28.28 -21.07 -15.32
CA GLY A 282 -29.23 -20.81 -16.40
C GLY A 282 -30.49 -21.67 -16.35
N ASP A 283 -30.73 -22.40 -15.26
CA ASP A 283 -31.87 -23.31 -15.13
C ASP A 283 -33.20 -22.55 -14.99
N TYR A 284 -33.13 -21.38 -14.35
CA TYR A 284 -34.28 -20.55 -14.01
C TYR A 284 -34.05 -19.09 -14.37
N LEU A 285 -35.13 -18.42 -14.80
CA LEU A 285 -35.19 -16.97 -14.97
C LEU A 285 -36.39 -16.44 -14.18
N ALA A 286 -36.14 -15.56 -13.21
CA ALA A 286 -37.19 -14.83 -12.52
C ALA A 286 -37.39 -13.46 -13.17
N VAL A 287 -38.61 -13.18 -13.59
CA VAL A 287 -39.01 -11.87 -14.10
C VAL A 287 -39.88 -11.19 -13.06
N LYS A 288 -39.33 -10.17 -12.39
CA LYS A 288 -40.10 -9.28 -11.51
C LYS A 288 -40.92 -8.34 -12.38
N VAL A 289 -42.23 -8.33 -12.19
CA VAL A 289 -43.16 -7.48 -12.93
C VAL A 289 -43.92 -6.60 -11.95
N ASP A 290 -43.74 -5.28 -12.08
CA ASP A 290 -44.54 -4.29 -11.37
C ASP A 290 -45.75 -3.93 -12.26
N ARG A 291 -46.97 -4.09 -11.72
CA ARG A 291 -48.22 -3.90 -12.47
C ARG A 291 -49.07 -2.80 -11.88
N TYR A 292 -49.65 -1.95 -12.72
CA TYR A 292 -50.63 -0.96 -12.29
C TYR A 292 -51.93 -1.64 -11.83
N THR A 293 -52.48 -1.15 -10.71
CA THR A 293 -53.84 -1.51 -10.30
C THR A 293 -54.87 -0.90 -11.25
N LYS A 294 -56.12 -1.40 -11.22
CA LYS A 294 -57.21 -0.89 -12.07
C LYS A 294 -57.43 0.63 -11.94
N SER A 295 -57.14 1.21 -10.77
CA SER A 295 -57.24 2.66 -10.52
C SER A 295 -56.05 3.46 -11.06
N LYS A 296 -54.99 2.78 -11.53
CA LYS A 296 -53.68 3.34 -11.94
C LYS A 296 -52.99 4.22 -10.89
N ARG A 297 -53.43 4.17 -9.62
CA ARG A 297 -52.85 4.97 -8.52
C ARG A 297 -51.74 4.23 -7.76
N THR A 298 -51.78 2.91 -7.77
CA THR A 298 -50.84 2.05 -7.03
C THR A 298 -50.34 0.92 -7.93
N THR A 299 -49.21 0.32 -7.56
CA THR A 299 -48.64 -0.85 -8.23
C THR A 299 -48.64 -2.05 -7.29
N TYR A 300 -48.76 -3.25 -7.84
CA TYR A 300 -48.49 -4.51 -7.14
C TYR A 300 -47.42 -5.29 -7.91
N THR A 301 -46.61 -6.06 -7.19
CA THR A 301 -45.49 -6.81 -7.79
C THR A 301 -45.77 -8.30 -7.78
N GLY A 302 -45.37 -8.99 -8.84
CA GLY A 302 -45.30 -10.46 -8.87
C GLY A 302 -44.08 -10.94 -9.65
N PHE A 303 -43.81 -12.23 -9.58
CA PHE A 303 -42.76 -12.89 -10.37
C PHE A 303 -43.36 -13.84 -11.39
N GLU A 304 -42.79 -13.82 -12.59
CA GLU A 304 -42.95 -14.88 -13.59
C GLU A 304 -41.65 -15.70 -13.60
N LEU A 305 -41.71 -16.95 -13.14
CA LEU A 305 -40.57 -17.84 -12.97
C LEU A 305 -40.53 -18.82 -14.15
N PHE A 306 -39.52 -18.68 -15.01
CA PHE A 306 -39.31 -19.53 -16.18
C PHE A 306 -38.39 -20.71 -15.80
N ARG A 307 -38.74 -21.91 -16.25
CA ARG A 307 -37.94 -23.14 -16.10
C ARG A 307 -37.32 -23.49 -17.44
N ILE A 308 -36.09 -23.07 -17.65
CA ILE A 308 -35.46 -22.94 -18.98
C ILE A 308 -35.11 -24.31 -19.57
N LYS A 309 -34.67 -25.25 -18.74
CA LYS A 309 -34.26 -26.60 -19.16
C LYS A 309 -35.42 -27.59 -19.28
N GLU A 310 -36.62 -27.22 -18.83
CA GLU A 310 -37.80 -28.08 -18.92
C GLU A 310 -38.49 -27.93 -20.29
N ARG A 311 -39.12 -29.01 -20.77
CA ARG A 311 -39.79 -29.02 -22.07
C ARG A 311 -40.86 -27.92 -22.14
N ASP A 312 -40.90 -27.18 -23.25
CA ASP A 312 -41.81 -26.07 -23.53
C ASP A 312 -41.66 -24.83 -22.61
N ILE A 313 -40.61 -24.79 -21.76
CA ILE A 313 -40.27 -23.70 -20.84
C ILE A 313 -41.50 -23.25 -20.04
N PRO A 314 -41.95 -24.07 -19.06
CA PRO A 314 -43.09 -23.72 -18.23
C PRO A 314 -42.81 -22.45 -17.42
N ILE A 315 -43.86 -21.65 -17.23
CA ILE A 315 -43.81 -20.36 -16.54
C ILE A 315 -44.75 -20.44 -15.34
N GLU A 316 -44.21 -20.21 -14.16
CA GLU A 316 -44.94 -20.22 -12.90
C GLU A 316 -45.10 -18.79 -12.37
N VAL A 317 -46.32 -18.43 -11.99
CA VAL A 317 -46.60 -17.11 -11.41
C VAL A 317 -46.51 -17.21 -9.89
N LEU A 318 -45.61 -16.43 -9.31
CA LEU A 318 -45.49 -16.28 -7.86
C LEU A 318 -45.97 -14.89 -7.45
N GLU A 319 -47.00 -14.87 -6.61
CA GLU A 319 -47.47 -13.67 -5.91
C GLU A 319 -47.07 -13.77 -4.43
N LEU A 320 -46.74 -12.63 -3.82
CA LEU A 320 -46.51 -12.57 -2.38
C LEU A 320 -47.83 -12.79 -1.61
N ASP A 321 -47.74 -13.34 -0.40
CA ASP A 321 -48.90 -13.56 0.46
C ASP A 321 -49.64 -12.25 0.77
N ASN A 322 -48.90 -11.17 1.01
CA ASN A 322 -49.44 -9.82 1.14
C ASN A 322 -49.28 -9.05 -0.17
N LYS A 323 -50.39 -8.87 -0.89
CA LYS A 323 -50.40 -8.17 -2.20
C LYS A 323 -50.04 -6.69 -2.13
N ASN A 324 -50.06 -6.09 -0.93
CA ASN A 324 -49.69 -4.70 -0.72
C ASN A 324 -48.18 -4.53 -0.47
N ASP A 325 -47.46 -5.61 -0.16
CA ASP A 325 -46.02 -5.55 0.08
C ASP A 325 -45.29 -5.21 -1.22
N LYS A 326 -44.35 -4.27 -1.12
CA LYS A 326 -43.43 -3.96 -2.20
C LYS A 326 -42.21 -4.85 -2.12
N ILE A 327 -41.71 -5.28 -3.27
CA ILE A 327 -40.47 -6.04 -3.35
C ILE A 327 -39.29 -5.08 -3.42
N ILE A 328 -38.37 -5.21 -2.46
CA ILE A 328 -37.17 -4.38 -2.32
C ILE A 328 -35.99 -5.05 -3.02
N ALA A 329 -35.77 -6.35 -2.79
CA ALA A 329 -34.66 -7.10 -3.37
C ALA A 329 -35.05 -8.55 -3.69
N PHE A 330 -34.33 -9.15 -4.63
CA PHE A 330 -34.48 -10.53 -5.06
C PHE A 330 -33.09 -11.09 -5.38
N ALA A 331 -32.78 -12.32 -4.94
CA ALA A 331 -31.53 -12.98 -5.31
C ALA A 331 -31.69 -14.50 -5.36
N TRP A 332 -31.16 -15.11 -6.44
CA TRP A 332 -31.05 -16.56 -6.60
C TRP A 332 -29.91 -17.14 -5.78
N GLU A 333 -30.10 -18.34 -5.26
CA GLU A 333 -29.01 -19.15 -4.74
C GLU A 333 -28.10 -19.61 -5.89
N PRO A 334 -26.78 -19.31 -5.85
CA PRO A 334 -25.81 -19.81 -6.81
C PRO A 334 -25.77 -21.34 -6.81
N LYS A 335 -25.78 -21.92 -8.02
CA LYS A 335 -25.78 -23.37 -8.30
C LYS A 335 -26.96 -24.15 -7.70
N GLY A 336 -27.90 -23.45 -7.05
CA GLY A 336 -29.05 -24.02 -6.37
C GLY A 336 -30.37 -23.74 -7.07
N HIS A 337 -31.47 -24.13 -6.40
CA HIS A 337 -32.85 -23.93 -6.87
C HIS A 337 -33.68 -23.05 -5.92
N ARG A 338 -33.06 -22.51 -4.87
CA ARG A 338 -33.70 -21.61 -3.91
C ARG A 338 -33.47 -20.16 -4.29
N PHE A 339 -34.29 -19.27 -3.75
CA PHE A 339 -34.11 -17.83 -3.85
C PHE A 339 -34.70 -17.12 -2.64
N ALA A 340 -34.23 -15.90 -2.42
CA ALA A 340 -34.69 -15.04 -1.35
C ALA A 340 -35.31 -13.75 -1.91
N VAL A 341 -36.33 -13.25 -1.23
CA VAL A 341 -37.04 -12.01 -1.58
C VAL A 341 -37.19 -11.15 -0.34
N ILE A 342 -36.74 -9.89 -0.41
CA ILE A 342 -37.05 -8.88 0.60
C ILE A 342 -38.32 -8.16 0.17
N HIS A 343 -39.34 -8.16 1.02
CA HIS A 343 -40.61 -7.50 0.76
C HIS A 343 -41.21 -6.82 2.00
N GLY A 344 -42.10 -5.86 1.77
CA GLY A 344 -42.76 -5.08 2.82
C GLY A 344 -42.38 -3.61 2.79
N ASP A 345 -42.67 -2.91 3.88
CA ASP A 345 -42.41 -1.48 4.01
C ASP A 345 -41.13 -1.19 4.80
N SER A 346 -40.32 -0.25 4.30
CA SER A 346 -39.16 0.28 5.03
C SER A 346 -39.65 1.02 6.29
N PRO A 347 -39.07 0.80 7.51
CA PRO A 347 -37.70 0.33 7.77
C PRO A 347 -37.55 -1.13 8.25
N ARG A 348 -38.62 -1.93 8.27
CA ARG A 348 -38.53 -3.32 8.80
C ARG A 348 -39.15 -4.33 7.83
N PRO A 349 -38.56 -4.52 6.64
CA PRO A 349 -39.06 -5.50 5.69
C PRO A 349 -38.93 -6.94 6.18
N ASP A 350 -39.75 -7.80 5.61
CA ASP A 350 -39.69 -9.24 5.78
C ASP A 350 -38.81 -9.87 4.68
N VAL A 351 -38.15 -10.97 4.99
CA VAL A 351 -37.34 -11.74 4.04
C VAL A 351 -37.93 -13.14 3.92
N SER A 352 -38.38 -13.50 2.72
CA SER A 352 -38.93 -14.82 2.44
C SER A 352 -38.02 -15.64 1.55
N PHE A 353 -37.85 -16.91 1.94
CA PHE A 353 -37.10 -17.91 1.20
C PHE A 353 -38.04 -18.86 0.47
N TYR A 354 -37.74 -19.15 -0.78
CA TYR A 354 -38.52 -20.01 -1.66
C TYR A 354 -37.63 -21.06 -2.32
N SER A 355 -38.25 -22.15 -2.78
CA SER A 355 -37.61 -23.21 -3.53
C SER A 355 -38.41 -23.50 -4.80
N MET A 356 -37.71 -23.63 -5.93
CA MET A 356 -38.30 -24.08 -7.21
C MET A 356 -38.62 -25.58 -7.23
N ARG A 357 -38.20 -26.34 -6.21
CA ARG A 357 -38.43 -27.78 -6.08
C ARG A 357 -39.12 -28.07 -4.75
N THR A 358 -40.08 -28.99 -4.75
CA THR A 358 -40.62 -29.59 -3.51
C THR A 358 -40.32 -31.08 -3.49
N ALA A 359 -40.24 -31.67 -2.29
CA ALA A 359 -40.00 -33.10 -2.10
C ALA A 359 -41.09 -33.99 -2.74
N GLN A 360 -42.27 -33.43 -3.04
CA GLN A 360 -43.42 -34.16 -3.59
C GLN A 360 -43.75 -33.75 -5.04
N ASN A 361 -43.30 -32.58 -5.50
CA ASN A 361 -43.58 -32.03 -6.82
C ASN A 361 -42.46 -31.08 -7.28
N THR A 362 -41.71 -31.47 -8.32
CA THR A 362 -40.60 -30.67 -8.87
C THR A 362 -41.05 -29.48 -9.71
N GLY A 363 -42.32 -29.41 -10.09
CA GLY A 363 -42.88 -28.40 -11.00
C GLY A 363 -43.57 -27.21 -10.33
N ARG A 364 -43.53 -27.09 -8.99
CA ARG A 364 -44.19 -26.01 -8.25
C ARG A 364 -43.23 -25.32 -7.27
N VAL A 365 -43.30 -24.00 -7.20
CA VAL A 365 -42.59 -23.18 -6.22
C VAL A 365 -43.23 -23.33 -4.85
N SER A 366 -42.39 -23.43 -3.82
CA SER A 366 -42.84 -23.48 -2.42
C SER A 366 -42.07 -22.49 -1.57
N LYS A 367 -42.76 -21.87 -0.62
CA LYS A 367 -42.14 -21.05 0.41
C LYS A 367 -41.54 -21.95 1.50
N LEU A 368 -40.29 -21.68 1.87
CA LEU A 368 -39.58 -22.38 2.93
C LEU A 368 -39.83 -21.72 4.29
N THR A 369 -39.52 -20.42 4.41
CA THR A 369 -39.72 -19.64 5.64
C THR A 369 -39.85 -18.15 5.34
N THR A 370 -40.30 -17.38 6.34
CA THR A 370 -40.32 -15.91 6.32
C THR A 370 -39.70 -15.40 7.61
N LEU A 371 -38.60 -14.65 7.48
CA LEU A 371 -37.98 -13.91 8.56
C LEU A 371 -38.63 -12.53 8.64
N LYS A 372 -39.23 -12.19 9.78
CA LYS A 372 -39.99 -10.95 9.94
C LYS A 372 -39.15 -9.80 10.50
N GLY A 373 -39.43 -8.59 10.03
CA GLY A 373 -38.94 -7.34 10.63
C GLY A 373 -37.42 -7.17 10.63
N LYS A 374 -36.78 -7.45 9.50
CA LYS A 374 -35.33 -7.34 9.28
C LYS A 374 -34.91 -5.93 8.88
N GLN A 375 -33.64 -5.57 9.08
CA GLN A 375 -33.04 -4.32 8.60
C GLN A 375 -32.20 -4.58 7.34
N ALA A 376 -32.77 -5.26 6.36
CA ALA A 376 -32.07 -5.64 5.14
C ALA A 376 -32.75 -5.00 3.92
N ASN A 377 -31.95 -4.46 3.00
CA ASN A 377 -32.39 -3.96 1.70
C ASN A 377 -31.63 -4.58 0.52
N ALA A 378 -30.61 -5.40 0.79
CA ALA A 378 -29.82 -6.11 -0.20
C ALA A 378 -29.55 -7.56 0.25
N LEU A 379 -29.36 -8.44 -0.74
CA LEU A 379 -29.16 -9.88 -0.55
C LEU A 379 -27.89 -10.31 -1.29
N PHE A 380 -26.96 -10.96 -0.58
CA PHE A 380 -25.71 -11.45 -1.16
C PHE A 380 -25.48 -12.91 -0.80
N TRP A 381 -25.72 -13.81 -1.75
CA TRP A 381 -25.48 -15.24 -1.58
C TRP A 381 -24.01 -15.59 -1.73
N SER A 382 -23.56 -16.58 -0.96
CA SER A 382 -22.26 -17.20 -1.18
C SER A 382 -22.23 -17.93 -2.53
N PRO A 383 -21.13 -17.85 -3.31
CA PRO A 383 -20.97 -18.55 -4.59
C PRO A 383 -21.10 -20.07 -4.52
N VAL A 384 -20.93 -20.67 -3.35
CA VAL A 384 -21.16 -22.12 -3.13
C VAL A 384 -22.63 -22.46 -2.85
N GLY A 385 -23.49 -21.45 -2.66
CA GLY A 385 -24.85 -21.62 -2.14
C GLY A 385 -24.86 -21.70 -0.62
N HIS A 386 -25.97 -22.19 -0.04
CA HIS A 386 -26.16 -22.47 1.39
C HIS A 386 -26.21 -21.23 2.32
N TYR A 387 -25.27 -20.31 2.16
CA TYR A 387 -25.12 -19.12 3.00
C TYR A 387 -25.54 -17.86 2.26
N ILE A 388 -26.17 -16.93 2.99
CA ILE A 388 -26.60 -15.63 2.46
C ILE A 388 -26.37 -14.54 3.50
N ILE A 389 -26.03 -13.35 3.02
CA ILE A 389 -25.98 -12.13 3.84
C ILE A 389 -27.21 -11.31 3.55
N LEU A 390 -27.99 -11.03 4.59
CA LEU A 390 -29.05 -10.04 4.58
C LEU A 390 -28.44 -8.71 5.01
N ALA A 391 -28.23 -7.82 4.05
CA ALA A 391 -27.47 -6.59 4.26
C ALA A 391 -28.38 -5.36 4.27
N GLY A 392 -28.19 -4.50 5.26
CA GLY A 392 -28.76 -3.18 5.38
C GLY A 392 -27.79 -2.11 4.91
N LEU A 393 -27.59 -1.97 3.61
CA LEU A 393 -26.64 -1.00 3.05
C LEU A 393 -27.22 0.42 3.05
N LYS A 394 -26.33 1.43 3.05
CA LYS A 394 -26.69 2.85 2.97
C LYS A 394 -27.63 3.29 4.11
N GLY A 395 -28.94 3.36 3.86
CA GLY A 395 -29.94 3.87 4.82
C GLY A 395 -30.16 3.03 6.08
N PHE A 396 -29.59 1.83 6.14
CA PHE A 396 -29.60 0.94 7.32
C PHE A 396 -28.22 0.84 7.99
N ASN A 397 -27.31 1.77 7.70
CA ASN A 397 -25.98 1.92 8.31
C ASN A 397 -25.06 0.70 8.23
N GLY A 398 -25.30 -0.23 7.32
CA GLY A 398 -24.42 -1.37 7.06
C GLY A 398 -24.57 -2.52 8.06
N GLN A 399 -25.79 -2.75 8.56
CA GLN A 399 -26.10 -3.95 9.35
C GLN A 399 -26.01 -5.22 8.47
N LEU A 400 -25.32 -6.25 8.95
CA LEU A 400 -25.06 -7.49 8.23
C LEU A 400 -25.59 -8.68 9.04
N GLU A 401 -26.46 -9.49 8.45
CA GLU A 401 -26.92 -10.75 9.05
C GLU A 401 -26.48 -11.93 8.19
N PHE A 402 -25.58 -12.75 8.71
CA PHE A 402 -25.09 -13.98 8.09
C PHE A 402 -26.05 -15.12 8.42
N TYR A 403 -26.67 -15.71 7.39
CA TYR A 403 -27.75 -16.67 7.56
C TYR A 403 -27.46 -17.97 6.79
N ASN A 404 -27.66 -19.11 7.48
CA ASN A 404 -27.57 -20.44 6.90
C ASN A 404 -28.97 -20.89 6.46
N VAL A 405 -29.17 -21.05 5.15
CA VAL A 405 -30.48 -21.39 4.57
C VAL A 405 -30.79 -22.88 4.64
N ASP A 406 -29.79 -23.74 4.85
CA ASP A 406 -30.02 -25.18 5.03
C ASP A 406 -30.61 -25.48 6.40
N GLU A 407 -30.04 -24.86 7.43
CA GLU A 407 -30.45 -25.04 8.83
C GLU A 407 -31.51 -24.01 9.26
N LEU A 408 -31.76 -23.01 8.42
CA LEU A 408 -32.69 -21.90 8.65
C LEU A 408 -32.35 -21.09 9.91
N GLU A 409 -31.07 -20.90 10.19
CA GLU A 409 -30.57 -20.19 11.36
C GLU A 409 -29.64 -19.02 11.02
N THR A 410 -29.63 -18.02 11.91
CA THR A 410 -28.71 -16.90 11.84
C THR A 410 -27.38 -17.31 12.48
N MET A 411 -26.30 -17.31 11.70
CA MET A 411 -24.96 -17.67 12.18
C MET A 411 -24.33 -16.50 12.95
N ALA A 412 -24.44 -15.28 12.42
CA ALA A 412 -23.89 -14.08 13.04
C ALA A 412 -24.68 -12.84 12.63
N THR A 413 -24.65 -11.82 13.49
CA THR A 413 -25.12 -10.47 13.17
C THR A 413 -24.01 -9.50 13.49
N THR A 414 -23.55 -8.76 12.50
CA THR A 414 -22.42 -7.82 12.59
C THR A 414 -22.80 -6.50 11.93
N GLU A 415 -21.89 -5.54 11.99
CA GLU A 415 -22.09 -4.21 11.40
C GLU A 415 -20.79 -3.77 10.74
N HIS A 416 -20.91 -3.23 9.53
CA HIS A 416 -19.88 -2.41 8.92
C HIS A 416 -20.49 -1.03 8.66
N PHE A 417 -20.22 -0.09 9.55
CA PHE A 417 -20.82 1.23 9.53
C PHE A 417 -20.69 1.89 8.14
N MET A 418 -21.82 2.35 7.60
CA MET A 418 -21.92 2.99 6.28
C MET A 418 -21.50 2.12 5.09
N ALA A 419 -21.45 0.79 5.23
CA ALA A 419 -21.13 -0.10 4.11
C ALA A 419 -21.99 0.21 2.88
N THR A 420 -21.30 0.38 1.76
CA THR A 420 -21.89 0.72 0.46
C THR A 420 -22.02 -0.51 -0.41
N ASP A 421 -21.05 -1.43 -0.31
CA ASP A 421 -20.89 -2.58 -1.20
C ASP A 421 -20.46 -3.83 -0.41
N ILE A 422 -20.85 -5.01 -0.92
CA ILE A 422 -20.52 -6.33 -0.38
C ILE A 422 -20.19 -7.25 -1.54
N GLU A 423 -19.12 -8.02 -1.41
CA GLU A 423 -18.71 -9.00 -2.40
C GLU A 423 -18.14 -10.26 -1.77
N TRP A 424 -18.63 -11.41 -2.22
CA TRP A 424 -18.09 -12.71 -1.81
C TRP A 424 -16.85 -13.05 -2.62
N ASP A 425 -15.86 -13.66 -1.98
CA ASP A 425 -14.77 -14.30 -2.69
C ASP A 425 -15.32 -15.45 -3.57
N PRO A 426 -14.77 -15.72 -4.77
CA PRO A 426 -15.26 -16.79 -5.65
C PRO A 426 -15.30 -18.19 -5.02
N THR A 427 -14.52 -18.47 -3.97
CA THR A 427 -14.59 -19.74 -3.24
C THR A 427 -15.74 -19.81 -2.24
N GLY A 428 -16.34 -18.68 -1.88
CA GLY A 428 -17.40 -18.57 -0.89
C GLY A 428 -16.93 -18.68 0.56
N ARG A 429 -15.62 -18.60 0.81
CA ARG A 429 -15.03 -18.71 2.14
C ARG A 429 -14.95 -17.35 2.84
N TYR A 430 -14.73 -16.29 2.07
CA TYR A 430 -14.56 -14.94 2.58
C TYR A 430 -15.56 -13.97 1.95
N VAL A 431 -15.79 -12.87 2.66
CA VAL A 431 -16.68 -11.78 2.27
C VAL A 431 -15.95 -10.48 2.48
N ALA A 432 -15.93 -9.63 1.47
CA ALA A 432 -15.50 -8.25 1.60
C ALA A 432 -16.73 -7.35 1.74
N THR A 433 -16.69 -6.39 2.66
CA THR A 433 -17.63 -5.29 2.71
C THR A 433 -16.86 -3.98 2.68
N SER A 434 -17.30 -2.99 1.93
CA SER A 434 -16.54 -1.76 1.73
C SER A 434 -17.37 -0.49 1.87
N VAL A 435 -16.69 0.60 2.21
CA VAL A 435 -17.21 1.96 2.26
C VAL A 435 -16.44 2.79 1.24
N THR A 436 -17.12 3.18 0.17
CA THR A 436 -16.51 3.94 -0.92
C THR A 436 -16.60 5.44 -0.73
N SER A 437 -15.51 6.14 -1.09
CA SER A 437 -15.36 7.61 -1.09
C SER A 437 -16.34 8.32 -2.01
N VAL A 438 -16.83 7.61 -3.03
CA VAL A 438 -17.85 8.08 -3.99
C VAL A 438 -19.18 8.34 -3.29
N HIS A 439 -19.47 7.60 -2.22
CA HIS A 439 -20.76 7.63 -1.55
C HIS A 439 -20.69 8.28 -0.16
N HIS A 440 -19.56 8.16 0.55
CA HIS A 440 -19.37 8.70 1.90
C HIS A 440 -17.96 9.25 2.09
N GLU A 441 -17.79 10.38 2.78
CA GLU A 441 -16.48 11.03 2.98
C GLU A 441 -15.68 10.51 4.18
N MET A 442 -16.26 9.63 5.01
CA MET A 442 -15.67 9.15 6.26
C MET A 442 -15.68 7.61 6.31
N GLU A 443 -14.74 7.03 7.09
CA GLU A 443 -14.57 5.59 7.28
C GLU A 443 -14.39 4.79 5.98
N ASN A 444 -13.80 5.40 4.96
CA ASN A 444 -13.51 4.74 3.69
C ASN A 444 -12.53 3.58 3.90
N GLY A 445 -12.74 2.48 3.17
CA GLY A 445 -11.96 1.24 3.35
C GLY A 445 -12.79 -0.02 3.13
N PHE A 446 -12.26 -1.16 3.57
CA PHE A 446 -12.92 -2.45 3.47
C PHE A 446 -12.64 -3.35 4.68
N ASN A 447 -13.61 -4.22 4.97
CA ASN A 447 -13.53 -5.27 5.97
C ASN A 447 -13.63 -6.63 5.29
N ILE A 448 -12.81 -7.58 5.72
CA ILE A 448 -12.88 -8.97 5.28
C ILE A 448 -13.42 -9.83 6.43
N TRP A 449 -14.43 -10.60 6.12
CA TRP A 449 -15.12 -11.50 7.04
C TRP A 449 -14.98 -12.94 6.54
N SER A 450 -14.98 -13.90 7.44
CA SER A 450 -15.24 -15.30 7.10
C SER A 450 -16.72 -15.50 6.74
N PHE A 451 -17.03 -16.63 6.10
CA PHE A 451 -18.40 -16.99 5.72
C PHE A 451 -19.38 -17.07 6.90
N ASN A 452 -18.90 -17.32 8.12
CA ASN A 452 -19.71 -17.36 9.34
C ASN A 452 -19.77 -16.01 10.08
N GLY A 453 -19.23 -14.93 9.51
CA GLY A 453 -19.32 -13.56 10.04
C GLY A 453 -18.26 -13.18 11.06
N LYS A 454 -17.17 -13.94 11.21
CA LYS A 454 -16.00 -13.50 12.00
C LYS A 454 -15.22 -12.46 11.21
N LEU A 455 -14.99 -11.29 11.80
CA LEU A 455 -14.11 -10.27 11.21
C LEU A 455 -12.67 -10.79 11.21
N LEU A 456 -12.02 -10.78 10.04
CA LEU A 456 -10.63 -11.19 9.87
C LEU A 456 -9.73 -9.97 9.73
N TYR A 457 -10.10 -9.05 8.82
CA TYR A 457 -9.33 -7.85 8.56
C TYR A 457 -10.23 -6.62 8.48
N ARG A 458 -9.72 -5.48 8.93
CA ARG A 458 -10.32 -4.16 8.77
C ARG A 458 -9.24 -3.20 8.29
N ILE A 459 -9.42 -2.66 7.09
CA ILE A 459 -8.47 -1.73 6.48
C ILE A 459 -9.20 -0.44 6.16
N LEU A 460 -8.77 0.65 6.79
CA LEU A 460 -9.22 1.99 6.48
C LEU A 460 -8.31 2.57 5.39
N LYS A 461 -8.89 3.15 4.35
CA LYS A 461 -8.18 3.76 3.24
C LYS A 461 -8.89 5.03 2.79
N ASP A 462 -8.22 6.17 2.89
CA ASP A 462 -8.74 7.43 2.41
C ASP A 462 -8.96 7.39 0.90
N HIS A 463 -10.03 8.03 0.43
CA HIS A 463 -10.40 8.05 -0.98
C HIS A 463 -10.60 6.65 -1.61
N PHE A 464 -11.05 5.64 -0.86
CA PHE A 464 -11.30 4.30 -1.37
C PHE A 464 -12.42 4.25 -2.42
N PHE A 465 -12.14 3.93 -3.68
CA PHE A 465 -13.14 4.01 -4.76
C PHE A 465 -13.93 2.71 -5.00
N GLN A 466 -13.26 1.56 -4.95
CA GLN A 466 -13.86 0.28 -5.33
C GLN A 466 -13.08 -0.89 -4.73
N PHE A 467 -13.81 -1.95 -4.35
CA PHE A 467 -13.27 -3.27 -4.07
C PHE A 467 -13.83 -4.25 -5.11
N LEU A 468 -13.00 -5.15 -5.64
CA LEU A 468 -13.44 -6.30 -6.45
C LEU A 468 -12.57 -7.51 -6.14
N TRP A 469 -13.17 -8.69 -5.97
CA TRP A 469 -12.39 -9.92 -5.96
C TRP A 469 -11.98 -10.29 -7.37
N ARG A 470 -10.77 -10.84 -7.52
CA ARG A 470 -10.36 -11.42 -8.79
C ARG A 470 -11.22 -12.66 -9.12
N PRO A 471 -11.92 -12.72 -10.26
CA PRO A 471 -12.61 -13.94 -10.70
C PRO A 471 -11.70 -15.17 -10.70
N ARG A 472 -12.23 -16.32 -10.27
CA ARG A 472 -11.49 -17.59 -10.28
C ARG A 472 -11.72 -18.31 -11.62
N PRO A 473 -10.66 -18.69 -12.36
CA PRO A 473 -10.80 -19.51 -13.56
C PRO A 473 -11.51 -20.84 -13.26
N PRO A 474 -12.18 -21.45 -14.27
CA PRO A 474 -12.75 -22.79 -14.12
C PRO A 474 -11.70 -23.80 -13.66
N SER A 475 -12.11 -24.69 -12.74
CA SER A 475 -11.28 -25.79 -12.26
C SER A 475 -10.84 -26.70 -13.40
N PHE A 476 -9.56 -27.11 -13.40
CA PHE A 476 -9.03 -28.13 -14.31
C PHE A 476 -9.39 -29.55 -13.88
N LEU A 477 -10.01 -29.72 -12.72
CA LEU A 477 -10.46 -31.02 -12.23
C LEU A 477 -11.65 -31.49 -13.07
N THR A 478 -11.70 -32.79 -13.33
CA THR A 478 -12.88 -33.38 -13.94
C THR A 478 -14.00 -33.43 -12.88
N PRO A 479 -15.28 -33.38 -13.28
CA PRO A 479 -16.40 -33.46 -12.34
C PRO A 479 -16.31 -34.68 -11.40
N GLU A 480 -15.79 -35.81 -11.88
CA GLU A 480 -15.62 -37.02 -11.08
C GLU A 480 -14.56 -36.85 -9.97
N LYS A 481 -13.48 -36.11 -10.25
CA LYS A 481 -12.46 -35.79 -9.24
C LYS A 481 -12.96 -34.77 -8.23
N GLU A 482 -13.74 -33.79 -8.67
CA GLU A 482 -14.37 -32.82 -7.75
C GLU A 482 -15.32 -33.53 -6.80
N GLU A 483 -16.12 -34.48 -7.31
CA GLU A 483 -17.00 -35.32 -6.51
C GLU A 483 -16.22 -36.24 -5.56
N GLU A 484 -15.12 -36.86 -6.01
CA GLU A 484 -14.24 -37.65 -5.16
C GLU A 484 -13.65 -36.83 -4.00
N ILE A 485 -13.19 -35.62 -4.27
CA ILE A 485 -12.65 -34.70 -3.25
C ILE A 485 -13.75 -34.29 -2.29
N ALA A 486 -14.95 -33.94 -2.78
CA ALA A 486 -16.09 -33.60 -1.94
C ALA A 486 -16.48 -34.75 -1.00
N ASN A 487 -16.51 -35.99 -1.51
CA ASN A 487 -16.83 -37.18 -0.72
C ASN A 487 -15.75 -37.51 0.33
N ASN A 488 -14.50 -37.18 0.06
CA ASN A 488 -13.37 -37.44 0.96
C ASN A 488 -12.90 -36.18 1.71
N LEU A 489 -13.68 -35.09 1.69
CA LEU A 489 -13.25 -33.79 2.20
C LEU A 489 -12.82 -33.85 3.66
N LYS A 490 -13.51 -34.62 4.52
CA LYS A 490 -13.14 -34.79 5.93
C LYS A 490 -11.76 -35.42 6.13
N LYS A 491 -11.34 -36.31 5.22
CA LYS A 491 -10.01 -36.94 5.26
C LYS A 491 -8.94 -35.95 4.82
N TYR A 492 -9.21 -35.20 3.75
CA TYR A 492 -8.28 -34.18 3.26
C TYR A 492 -8.15 -33.00 4.25
N SER A 493 -9.25 -32.51 4.82
CA SER A 493 -9.27 -31.45 5.84
C SER A 493 -8.36 -31.80 7.00
N LYS A 494 -8.54 -32.99 7.60
CA LYS A 494 -7.69 -33.44 8.72
C LYS A 494 -6.22 -33.55 8.37
N LYS A 495 -5.91 -33.95 7.13
CA LYS A 495 -4.52 -34.06 6.66
C LYS A 495 -3.88 -32.68 6.56
N TYR A 496 -4.54 -31.74 5.88
CA TYR A 496 -4.01 -30.39 5.67
C TYR A 496 -4.01 -29.56 6.96
N GLU A 497 -5.03 -29.69 7.82
CA GLU A 497 -5.04 -29.07 9.16
C GLU A 497 -3.85 -29.55 10.01
N ALA A 498 -3.51 -30.85 9.95
CA ALA A 498 -2.35 -31.38 10.65
C ALA A 498 -1.02 -30.88 10.06
N GLU A 499 -0.90 -30.80 8.73
CA GLU A 499 0.29 -30.25 8.06
C GLU A 499 0.48 -28.75 8.38
N ASP A 500 -0.59 -27.96 8.34
CA ASP A 500 -0.55 -26.52 8.68
C ASP A 500 -0.22 -26.31 10.17
N GLN A 501 -0.77 -27.15 11.06
CA GLN A 501 -0.47 -27.10 12.49
C GLN A 501 0.97 -27.49 12.78
N ASP A 502 1.53 -28.51 12.12
CA ASP A 502 2.93 -28.91 12.27
C ASP A 502 3.89 -27.79 11.80
N VAL A 503 3.58 -27.10 10.69
CA VAL A 503 4.38 -25.96 10.21
C VAL A 503 4.34 -24.80 11.20
N SER A 504 3.16 -24.47 11.73
CA SER A 504 2.99 -23.42 12.75
C SER A 504 3.75 -23.75 14.04
N LEU A 505 3.71 -25.00 14.50
CA LEU A 505 4.42 -25.45 15.70
C LEU A 505 5.95 -25.42 15.51
N GLN A 506 6.46 -25.78 14.33
CA GLN A 506 7.90 -25.71 14.04
C GLN A 506 8.45 -24.28 14.05
N LEU A 507 7.68 -23.32 13.52
CA LEU A 507 8.02 -21.90 13.58
C LEU A 507 8.07 -21.39 15.03
N SER A 508 7.09 -21.80 15.85
CA SER A 508 7.02 -21.45 17.28
C SER A 508 8.18 -22.03 18.10
N GLU A 509 8.59 -23.29 17.86
CA GLU A 509 9.69 -23.91 18.61
C GLU A 509 11.05 -23.27 18.33
N GLN A 510 11.32 -22.89 17.08
CA GLN A 510 12.56 -22.20 16.71
C GLN A 510 12.68 -20.82 17.37
N ASP A 511 11.56 -20.09 17.45
CA ASP A 511 11.53 -18.79 18.11
C ASP A 511 11.63 -18.91 19.63
N ARG A 512 11.03 -19.94 20.23
CA ARG A 512 11.18 -20.23 21.67
C ARG A 512 12.63 -20.56 22.04
N GLU A 513 13.34 -21.30 21.19
CA GLU A 513 14.72 -21.66 21.44
C GLU A 513 15.67 -20.46 21.30
N LYS A 514 15.44 -19.57 20.32
CA LYS A 514 16.15 -18.27 20.22
C LYS A 514 15.93 -17.40 21.46
N ARG A 515 14.69 -17.29 21.95
CA ARG A 515 14.36 -16.52 23.17
C ARG A 515 15.04 -17.10 24.42
N ARG A 516 15.13 -18.44 24.54
CA ARG A 516 15.86 -19.09 25.65
C ARG A 516 17.35 -18.75 25.62
N MET A 517 17.99 -18.79 24.45
CA MET A 517 19.41 -18.46 24.32
C MET A 517 19.70 -16.99 24.69
N LEU A 518 18.86 -16.05 24.24
CA LEU A 518 18.98 -14.63 24.57
C LEU A 518 18.84 -14.37 26.08
N LYS A 519 17.93 -15.08 26.75
CA LYS A 519 17.75 -14.98 28.21
C LYS A 519 18.96 -15.52 28.98
N ASP A 520 19.48 -16.67 28.59
CA ASP A 520 20.68 -17.25 29.21
C ASP A 520 21.91 -16.36 29.03
N GLU A 521 22.02 -15.66 27.90
CA GLU A 521 23.10 -14.71 27.63
C GLU A 521 22.97 -13.43 28.48
N TRP A 522 21.75 -12.89 28.59
CA TRP A 522 21.45 -11.76 29.46
C TRP A 522 21.74 -12.07 30.93
N ASP A 523 21.29 -13.22 31.42
CA ASP A 523 21.49 -13.62 32.82
C ASP A 523 22.99 -13.79 33.15
N LYS A 524 23.79 -14.30 32.21
CA LYS A 524 25.25 -14.34 32.36
C LYS A 524 25.86 -12.94 32.44
N TRP A 525 25.45 -12.04 31.56
CA TRP A 525 25.94 -10.67 31.54
C TRP A 525 25.60 -9.93 32.85
N VAL A 526 24.35 -10.01 33.31
CA VAL A 526 23.92 -9.37 34.57
C VAL A 526 24.69 -9.91 35.77
N ASN A 527 24.91 -11.23 35.83
CA ASN A 527 25.63 -11.84 36.95
C ASN A 527 27.10 -11.45 36.98
N GLU A 528 27.74 -11.31 35.81
CA GLU A 528 29.13 -10.86 35.74
C GLU A 528 29.29 -9.40 36.19
N TRP A 529 28.37 -8.51 35.77
CA TRP A 529 28.38 -7.12 36.23
C TRP A 529 28.08 -6.97 37.71
N LYS A 530 27.16 -7.79 38.26
CA LYS A 530 26.91 -7.83 39.71
C LYS A 530 28.15 -8.29 40.49
N ARG A 531 28.89 -9.26 39.97
CA ARG A 531 30.14 -9.75 40.58
C ARG A 531 31.21 -8.66 40.61
N LEU A 532 31.43 -7.98 39.48
CA LEU A 532 32.39 -6.88 39.38
C LEU A 532 32.00 -5.71 40.30
N LEU A 533 30.71 -5.38 40.37
CA LEU A 533 30.20 -4.34 41.25
C LEU A 533 30.46 -4.67 42.73
N GLU A 534 30.31 -5.92 43.15
CA GLU A 534 30.59 -6.33 44.53
C GLU A 534 32.10 -6.39 44.84
N GLU A 535 32.93 -6.79 43.87
CA GLU A 535 34.40 -6.82 44.01
C GLU A 535 35.00 -5.41 44.21
N GLU A 536 34.46 -4.42 43.51
CA GLU A 536 34.92 -3.02 43.57
C GLU A 536 34.32 -2.23 44.75
N LYS A 537 33.39 -2.81 45.51
CA LYS A 537 32.65 -2.13 46.60
C LYS A 537 33.56 -1.52 47.66
N LEU A 538 34.62 -2.24 48.04
CA LEU A 538 35.57 -1.78 49.05
C LEU A 538 36.44 -0.62 48.55
N GLU A 539 36.77 -0.59 47.25
CA GLU A 539 37.48 0.54 46.64
C GLU A 539 36.57 1.76 46.52
N ARG A 540 35.30 1.57 46.10
CA ARG A 540 34.33 2.66 46.03
C ARG A 540 34.07 3.31 47.39
N GLN A 541 33.97 2.52 48.47
CA GLN A 541 33.85 3.03 49.85
C GLN A 541 35.10 3.80 50.29
N LYS A 542 36.30 3.34 49.91
CA LYS A 542 37.56 4.05 50.25
C LYS A 542 37.71 5.37 49.51
N LEU A 543 37.25 5.45 48.26
CA LEU A 543 37.25 6.67 47.47
C LEU A 543 36.25 7.71 47.99
N ARG A 544 35.41 7.34 48.97
CA ARG A 544 34.43 8.20 49.65
C ARG A 544 34.65 8.21 51.17
N ASP A 545 35.90 8.18 51.60
CA ASP A 545 36.30 8.30 53.01
C ASP A 545 35.57 7.36 54.00
N GLY A 546 35.10 6.20 53.52
CA GLY A 546 34.45 5.16 54.33
C GLY A 546 32.92 5.16 54.33
N GLU A 547 32.25 6.03 53.56
CA GLU A 547 30.78 6.06 53.49
C GLU A 547 30.21 5.13 52.41
N ALA A 548 29.18 4.36 52.78
CA ALA A 548 28.52 3.39 51.91
C ALA A 548 27.40 4.08 51.09
N SER A 549 27.71 4.43 49.85
CA SER A 549 26.80 5.13 48.92
C SER A 549 25.83 4.21 48.17
N ASP A 550 25.94 2.89 48.30
CA ASP A 550 25.16 1.94 47.50
C ASP A 550 23.65 1.92 47.88
N GLU A 551 23.22 2.72 48.87
CA GLU A 551 21.82 2.81 49.34
C GLU A 551 21.15 4.17 49.08
N GLU A 552 21.81 5.16 48.46
CA GLU A 552 21.19 6.47 48.19
C GLU A 552 20.83 6.68 46.72
N GLU A 553 19.52 6.79 46.45
CA GLU A 553 18.93 7.16 45.16
C GLU A 553 18.65 8.67 45.12
N GLU A 554 19.61 9.49 44.66
CA GLU A 554 19.37 10.77 43.94
C GLU A 554 20.69 11.52 43.70
N TYR A 555 20.89 12.07 42.49
CA TYR A 555 21.92 13.09 42.25
C TYR A 555 21.45 14.17 41.27
N GLU A 556 21.92 15.40 41.48
CA GLU A 556 21.70 16.57 40.63
C GLU A 556 23.07 17.15 40.25
N ALA A 557 23.32 17.36 38.95
CA ALA A 557 24.59 17.86 38.43
C ALA A 557 24.49 19.34 38.02
N LYS A 558 25.54 20.13 38.30
CA LYS A 558 25.63 21.54 37.93
C LYS A 558 27.06 21.90 37.50
N GLU A 559 27.22 22.41 36.28
CA GLU A 559 28.50 22.85 35.70
C GLU A 559 28.67 24.37 35.76
N ILE A 560 29.90 24.83 35.94
CA ILE A 560 30.32 26.24 35.86
C ILE A 560 31.60 26.29 35.01
N GLU A 561 31.59 27.07 33.93
CA GLU A 561 32.75 27.32 33.06
C GLU A 561 33.29 28.74 33.21
N VAL A 562 34.60 28.90 33.00
CA VAL A 562 35.33 30.18 32.94
C VAL A 562 36.23 30.14 31.70
N GLU A 563 36.14 31.17 30.83
CA GLU A 563 36.96 31.32 29.62
C GLU A 563 37.97 32.50 29.73
N GLU A 564 39.14 32.34 29.10
CA GLU A 564 40.15 33.39 28.90
C GLU A 564 40.62 33.40 27.43
N LEU A 565 40.57 34.57 26.77
CA LEU A 565 40.82 34.78 25.33
C LEU A 565 42.28 35.19 25.05
N LEU A 566 42.95 34.49 24.13
CA LEU A 566 44.30 34.77 23.65
C LEU A 566 44.31 35.00 22.13
N ASP A 567 43.95 36.24 21.74
CA ASP A 567 44.26 36.91 20.47
C ASP A 567 43.61 36.41 19.15
N VAL A 568 43.41 37.35 18.20
CA VAL A 568 42.72 37.17 16.92
C VAL A 568 43.55 37.77 15.78
N SER A 569 43.73 37.04 14.68
CA SER A 569 44.30 37.59 13.44
C SER A 569 43.47 37.23 12.21
N GLU A 570 43.18 38.23 11.36
CA GLU A 570 42.54 38.11 10.04
C GLU A 570 43.58 38.01 8.90
N GLU A 571 43.31 37.15 7.91
CA GLU A 571 43.87 37.25 6.56
C GLU A 571 42.76 37.17 5.50
N VAL A 572 42.92 37.97 4.43
CA VAL A 572 42.02 38.03 3.27
C VAL A 572 42.66 37.28 2.11
N LEU A 573 41.94 36.33 1.50
CA LEU A 573 42.35 35.68 0.25
C LEU A 573 41.27 35.83 -0.83
N SER A 574 41.69 36.35 -1.98
CA SER A 574 40.92 36.46 -3.22
C SER A 574 40.99 35.17 -4.03
N PHE A 575 39.86 34.67 -4.54
CA PHE A 575 39.80 33.52 -5.45
C PHE A 575 39.34 33.95 -6.86
N GLU A 576 40.10 33.54 -7.88
CA GLU A 576 39.71 33.56 -9.29
C GLU A 576 38.94 32.27 -9.62
N TYR A 577 37.82 32.40 -10.35
CA TYR A 577 36.98 31.30 -10.85
C TYR A 577 37.44 30.89 -12.25
N GLU A 578 37.74 29.60 -12.46
CA GLU A 578 37.73 28.98 -13.78
C GLU A 578 36.42 28.19 -13.96
N GLN A 579 35.67 28.55 -15.02
CA GLN A 579 34.43 27.92 -15.44
C GLN A 579 34.75 26.96 -16.60
N GLU A 580 34.56 25.66 -16.41
CA GLU A 580 34.54 24.70 -17.52
C GLU A 580 33.09 24.31 -17.84
N ASP A 581 32.68 24.57 -19.09
CA ASP A 581 31.42 24.14 -19.68
C ASP A 581 31.44 22.63 -19.94
N VAL A 582 30.69 21.85 -19.14
CA VAL A 582 30.49 20.41 -19.34
C VAL A 582 29.14 20.13 -20.01
N LYS A 583 29.17 19.35 -21.10
CA LYS A 583 27.99 18.89 -21.84
C LYS A 583 27.13 17.96 -20.98
N VAL A 584 25.85 18.31 -20.84
CA VAL A 584 24.82 17.55 -20.12
C VAL A 584 24.65 16.14 -20.71
N THR A 585 24.85 15.11 -19.89
CA THR A 585 24.44 13.72 -20.16
C THR A 585 23.34 13.31 -19.21
N ASP A 586 22.26 12.74 -19.75
CA ASP A 586 21.01 12.37 -19.07
C ASP A 586 21.14 11.08 -18.23
N SER A 587 22.20 10.94 -17.43
CA SER A 587 22.45 9.74 -16.62
C SER A 587 21.85 9.86 -15.23
N ALA A 588 21.15 8.82 -14.77
CA ALA A 588 20.56 8.74 -13.44
C ALA A 588 20.82 7.37 -12.79
N ALA A 589 20.94 7.36 -11.47
CA ALA A 589 21.07 6.15 -10.65
C ALA A 589 20.12 6.20 -9.48
N THR A 590 19.25 5.19 -9.33
CA THR A 590 18.23 5.13 -8.27
C THR A 590 18.51 3.99 -7.31
N LEU A 591 18.58 4.31 -6.02
CA LEU A 591 18.73 3.41 -4.90
C LEU A 591 17.38 3.28 -4.15
N PRO A 592 16.95 2.08 -3.77
CA PRO A 592 15.77 1.90 -2.92
C PRO A 592 16.06 2.43 -1.50
N ALA A 593 15.25 3.37 -1.03
CA ALA A 593 15.36 3.90 0.32
C ALA A 593 14.41 3.13 1.27
N LYS A 594 14.92 2.69 2.41
CA LYS A 594 14.16 1.89 3.39
C LYS A 594 14.12 2.58 4.77
N ASP A 595 13.09 2.29 5.54
CA ASP A 595 13.04 2.66 6.96
C ASP A 595 14.08 1.83 7.73
N GLY A 596 15.05 2.50 8.35
CA GLY A 596 16.13 1.86 9.10
C GLY A 596 15.67 1.16 10.37
N LYS A 597 14.40 1.33 10.81
CA LYS A 597 13.85 0.57 11.95
C LYS A 597 13.97 -0.93 11.74
N SER A 598 13.90 -1.38 10.49
CA SER A 598 14.12 -2.78 10.08
C SER A 598 15.47 -3.34 10.53
N ILE A 599 16.46 -2.47 10.72
CA ILE A 599 17.83 -2.83 11.13
C ILE A 599 18.20 -2.24 12.50
N GLY A 600 17.25 -1.58 13.18
CA GLY A 600 17.49 -0.93 14.48
C GLY A 600 18.01 0.51 14.40
N ALA A 601 18.09 1.11 13.22
CA ALA A 601 18.42 2.52 13.01
C ALA A 601 17.14 3.39 13.02
N ALA A 602 17.19 4.61 13.57
CA ALA A 602 16.03 5.51 13.56
C ALA A 602 15.88 6.34 12.26
N ASN A 603 16.86 6.22 11.35
CA ASN A 603 16.97 7.00 10.12
C ASN A 603 16.71 6.14 8.88
N TYR A 604 16.71 6.76 7.70
CA TYR A 604 16.50 6.07 6.43
C TYR A 604 17.82 5.61 5.82
N ILE A 605 17.79 4.41 5.23
CA ILE A 605 18.99 3.73 4.73
C ILE A 605 18.89 3.44 3.23
N VAL A 606 20.05 3.37 2.58
CA VAL A 606 20.24 2.85 1.22
C VAL A 606 21.42 1.88 1.21
N THR A 607 21.37 0.88 0.35
CA THR A 607 22.46 -0.09 0.19
C THR A 607 23.38 0.33 -0.96
N VAL A 608 24.67 0.47 -0.69
CA VAL A 608 25.71 0.77 -1.69
C VAL A 608 26.79 -0.29 -1.67
N GLY A 609 27.46 -0.50 -2.80
CA GLY A 609 28.62 -1.38 -2.88
C GLY A 609 29.93 -0.64 -2.58
N LEU A 610 30.81 -1.25 -1.79
CA LEU A 610 32.14 -0.72 -1.47
C LEU A 610 33.19 -1.83 -1.57
N GLY A 611 34.34 -1.55 -2.19
CA GLY A 611 35.49 -2.46 -2.22
C GLY A 611 35.64 -3.33 -3.47
N THR A 612 36.80 -4.00 -3.56
CA THR A 612 37.09 -5.05 -4.56
C THR A 612 37.65 -6.29 -3.83
N PRO A 613 36.88 -7.39 -3.67
CA PRO A 613 35.53 -7.61 -4.21
C PRO A 613 34.47 -6.71 -3.54
N LYS A 614 33.43 -6.38 -4.32
CA LYS A 614 32.30 -5.55 -3.87
C LYS A 614 31.64 -6.14 -2.63
N ARG A 615 31.45 -5.31 -1.60
CA ARG A 615 30.64 -5.59 -0.40
C ARG A 615 29.46 -4.62 -0.36
N ASP A 616 28.26 -5.14 -0.17
CA ASP A 616 27.07 -4.31 0.01
C ASP A 616 26.98 -3.84 1.47
N LEU A 617 26.78 -2.54 1.66
CA LEU A 617 26.72 -1.86 2.96
C LEU A 617 25.50 -0.96 3.01
N SER A 618 24.69 -1.11 4.05
CA SER A 618 23.50 -0.30 4.30
C SER A 618 23.86 0.95 5.10
N LEU A 619 23.82 2.11 4.45
CA LEU A 619 24.25 3.38 5.02
C LEU A 619 23.05 4.31 5.22
N ILE A 620 23.06 5.06 6.32
CA ILE A 620 22.09 6.15 6.55
C ILE A 620 22.42 7.29 5.58
N PHE A 621 21.47 7.73 4.76
CA PHE A 621 21.72 8.89 3.88
C PHE A 621 21.35 10.20 4.56
N ASP A 622 22.30 11.12 4.54
CA ASP A 622 22.30 12.29 5.41
C ASP A 622 22.65 13.55 4.61
N THR A 623 21.68 14.44 4.43
CA THR A 623 21.87 15.76 3.80
C THR A 623 22.50 16.78 4.73
N GLY A 624 22.55 16.50 6.04
CA GLY A 624 23.27 17.26 7.06
C GLY A 624 24.73 16.80 7.26
N SER A 625 25.26 15.91 6.41
CA SER A 625 26.67 15.48 6.50
C SER A 625 27.35 15.47 5.13
N ASP A 626 28.60 15.93 5.07
CA ASP A 626 29.39 15.89 3.84
C ASP A 626 30.08 14.55 3.63
N LEU A 627 30.85 14.10 4.62
CA LEU A 627 31.73 12.94 4.45
C LEU A 627 30.95 11.63 4.56
N THR A 628 31.03 10.80 3.51
CA THR A 628 30.61 9.39 3.58
C THR A 628 31.62 8.58 4.38
N TRP A 629 31.16 7.76 5.33
CA TRP A 629 32.01 6.86 6.11
C TRP A 629 31.31 5.55 6.46
N THR A 630 32.10 4.51 6.74
CA THR A 630 31.61 3.20 7.21
C THR A 630 32.50 2.67 8.33
N GLN A 631 31.98 1.79 9.19
CA GLN A 631 32.81 1.12 10.19
C GLN A 631 33.80 0.17 9.51
N CYS A 632 35.03 0.20 9.99
CA CYS A 632 36.14 -0.55 9.44
C CYS A 632 36.85 -1.42 10.46
N GLU A 633 37.36 -2.56 10.01
CA GLU A 633 38.26 -3.40 10.78
C GLU A 633 39.72 -2.89 10.73
N PRO A 634 40.50 -3.04 11.80
CA PRO A 634 40.06 -3.42 13.14
C PRO A 634 39.28 -2.30 13.83
N CYS A 635 38.31 -2.66 14.68
CA CYS A 635 37.75 -1.72 15.63
C CYS A 635 38.78 -1.44 16.72
N VAL A 636 39.27 -0.21 16.82
CA VAL A 636 40.41 0.16 17.70
C VAL A 636 39.95 0.54 19.10
N ARG A 637 38.76 1.13 19.25
CA ARG A 637 38.27 1.61 20.56
C ARG A 637 36.84 1.19 20.87
N SER A 638 35.88 1.69 20.11
CA SER A 638 34.47 1.37 20.29
C SER A 638 33.78 1.39 18.93
N CYS A 639 32.99 0.38 18.63
CA CYS A 639 32.20 0.28 17.42
C CYS A 639 30.84 -0.29 17.82
N TYR A 640 29.78 0.22 17.21
CA TYR A 640 28.43 -0.26 17.48
C TYR A 640 28.12 -1.49 16.63
N GLU A 641 27.15 -2.28 17.07
CA GLU A 641 26.67 -3.42 16.28
C GLU A 641 25.97 -2.95 15.02
N GLN A 642 26.34 -3.56 13.89
CA GLN A 642 25.73 -3.37 12.58
C GLN A 642 25.29 -4.72 12.00
N GLN A 643 24.31 -4.70 11.10
CA GLN A 643 23.77 -5.91 10.49
C GLN A 643 24.69 -6.48 9.42
N ASP A 644 25.24 -5.61 8.56
CA ASP A 644 26.18 -6.00 7.52
C ASP A 644 27.57 -6.27 8.12
N PRO A 645 28.42 -7.13 7.54
CA PRO A 645 29.80 -7.29 8.00
C PRO A 645 30.60 -5.98 7.98
N ILE A 646 31.38 -5.73 9.02
CA ILE A 646 32.27 -4.55 9.11
C ILE A 646 33.26 -4.60 7.94
N PHE A 647 33.47 -3.46 7.28
CA PHE A 647 34.35 -3.40 6.11
C PHE A 647 35.80 -3.66 6.50
N ASN A 648 36.43 -4.68 5.91
CA ASN A 648 37.84 -4.97 6.14
C ASN A 648 38.71 -4.38 5.01
N PRO A 649 39.41 -3.24 5.24
CA PRO A 649 40.23 -2.61 4.21
C PRO A 649 41.37 -3.50 3.71
N SER A 650 41.84 -4.46 4.53
CA SER A 650 42.93 -5.38 4.14
C SER A 650 42.49 -6.46 3.14
N GLN A 651 41.17 -6.68 3.00
CA GLN A 651 40.61 -7.63 2.04
C GLN A 651 40.25 -6.99 0.69
N SER A 652 40.28 -5.66 0.61
CA SER A 652 39.97 -4.94 -0.63
C SER A 652 41.23 -4.61 -1.41
N THR A 653 41.32 -5.03 -2.66
CA THR A 653 42.48 -4.73 -3.52
C THR A 653 42.49 -3.28 -4.02
N SER A 654 41.40 -2.55 -3.87
CA SER A 654 41.26 -1.15 -4.30
C SER A 654 41.30 -0.13 -3.15
N TYR A 655 41.43 -0.58 -1.90
CA TYR A 655 41.59 0.31 -0.76
C TYR A 655 42.95 0.99 -0.75
N THR A 656 43.00 2.30 -0.49
CA THR A 656 44.27 3.02 -0.28
C THR A 656 44.10 4.16 0.72
N ASN A 657 44.99 4.22 1.70
CA ASN A 657 45.04 5.32 2.67
C ASN A 657 45.53 6.63 2.04
N ILE A 658 44.97 7.75 2.49
CA ILE A 658 45.47 9.09 2.13
C ILE A 658 46.66 9.46 3.02
N SER A 659 47.73 9.94 2.39
CA SER A 659 48.91 10.45 3.09
C SER A 659 48.58 11.75 3.84
N CYS A 660 49.12 11.90 5.04
CA CYS A 660 48.99 13.10 5.86
C CYS A 660 49.49 14.38 5.15
N GLY A 661 50.53 14.28 4.32
CA GLY A 661 51.06 15.43 3.56
C GLY A 661 50.30 15.77 2.27
N SER A 662 49.16 15.11 2.02
CA SER A 662 48.32 15.37 0.85
C SER A 662 47.41 16.56 1.11
N SER A 663 47.25 17.46 0.13
CA SER A 663 46.30 18.57 0.22
C SER A 663 44.84 18.12 0.41
N LEU A 664 44.53 16.87 0.04
CA LEU A 664 43.22 16.25 0.31
C LEU A 664 42.98 16.01 1.81
N CYS A 665 44.04 15.81 2.59
CA CYS A 665 43.92 15.69 4.04
C CYS A 665 43.55 17.05 4.66
N ASP A 666 44.06 18.15 4.10
CA ASP A 666 43.72 19.51 4.51
C ASP A 666 42.24 19.84 4.25
N SER A 667 41.65 19.26 3.21
CA SER A 667 40.23 19.44 2.87
C SER A 667 39.26 18.80 3.87
N LEU A 668 39.72 17.95 4.81
CA LEU A 668 38.82 17.38 5.83
C LEU A 668 38.29 18.43 6.81
N ALA A 669 39.02 19.53 7.01
CA ALA A 669 38.62 20.58 7.93
C ALA A 669 37.26 21.20 7.55
N SER A 670 36.99 21.38 6.24
CA SER A 670 35.70 21.90 5.78
C SER A 670 34.58 20.86 5.89
N ALA A 671 34.86 19.59 5.53
CA ALA A 671 33.86 18.52 5.52
C ALA A 671 33.48 17.99 6.92
N THR A 672 34.36 18.12 7.91
CA THR A 672 34.17 17.51 9.24
C THR A 672 34.13 18.51 10.39
N GLY A 673 34.46 19.78 10.15
CA GLY A 673 34.57 20.81 11.18
C GLY A 673 35.73 20.60 12.15
N HIS A 674 36.55 19.57 11.96
CA HIS A 674 37.71 19.24 12.79
C HIS A 674 39.00 19.32 11.99
N THR A 675 40.02 19.92 12.62
CA THR A 675 41.36 20.03 12.03
C THR A 675 42.13 18.71 12.09
N LEU A 676 43.09 18.57 11.17
CA LEU A 676 43.84 17.34 10.95
C LEU A 676 44.38 16.69 12.22
N LYS A 677 44.18 15.38 12.31
CA LYS A 677 45.00 14.49 13.13
C LYS A 677 45.71 13.53 12.17
N CYS A 678 46.98 13.26 12.40
CA CYS A 678 47.72 12.27 11.63
C CYS A 678 48.21 11.18 12.56
N ALA A 679 48.04 9.93 12.13
CA ALA A 679 48.62 8.78 12.80
C ALA A 679 49.77 8.28 11.92
N SER A 680 51.00 8.56 12.36
CA SER A 680 52.21 8.42 11.53
C SER A 680 52.09 9.22 10.22
N SER A 681 52.14 8.57 9.06
CA SER A 681 52.04 9.19 7.74
C SER A 681 50.64 9.13 7.12
N THR A 682 49.64 8.63 7.85
CA THR A 682 48.26 8.46 7.36
C THR A 682 47.34 9.54 7.91
N CYS A 683 46.48 10.07 7.04
CA CYS A 683 45.46 11.05 7.37
C CYS A 683 44.32 10.43 8.20
N VAL A 684 43.99 11.04 9.34
CA VAL A 684 42.88 10.61 10.22
C VAL A 684 41.75 11.62 10.09
N TYR A 685 40.55 11.13 9.79
CA TYR A 685 39.34 11.94 9.88
C TYR A 685 38.70 11.76 11.25
N GLY A 686 38.03 12.80 11.72
CA GLY A 686 37.15 12.74 12.87
C GLY A 686 35.96 13.64 12.61
N ILE A 687 34.75 13.11 12.76
CA ILE A 687 33.51 13.85 12.60
C ILE A 687 32.66 13.69 13.84
N GLN A 688 32.06 14.78 14.30
CA GLN A 688 31.13 14.82 15.43
C GLN A 688 29.84 15.49 14.99
N TYR A 689 28.72 14.92 15.39
CA TYR A 689 27.37 15.37 15.05
C TYR A 689 26.73 16.12 16.21
N GLY A 690 25.64 16.85 15.94
CA GLY A 690 24.95 17.68 16.92
C GLY A 690 24.32 16.92 18.10
N ASP A 691 24.08 15.62 17.97
CA ASP A 691 23.64 14.73 19.04
C ASP A 691 24.81 14.15 19.87
N SER A 692 26.04 14.65 19.66
CA SER A 692 27.30 14.17 20.22
C SER A 692 27.76 12.79 19.73
N SER A 693 27.07 12.20 18.75
CA SER A 693 27.61 11.03 18.06
C SER A 693 28.86 11.39 17.26
N PHE A 694 29.75 10.42 17.03
CA PHE A 694 30.99 10.66 16.30
C PHE A 694 31.52 9.41 15.60
N SER A 695 32.39 9.66 14.61
CA SER A 695 33.19 8.64 13.94
C SER A 695 34.62 9.12 13.75
N VAL A 696 35.60 8.28 14.09
CA VAL A 696 37.03 8.57 13.94
C VAL A 696 37.72 7.37 13.30
N GLY A 697 38.56 7.64 12.30
CA GLY A 697 39.32 6.59 11.61
C GLY A 697 40.21 7.14 10.50
N PHE A 698 40.58 6.28 9.56
CA PHE A 698 41.48 6.68 8.48
C PHE A 698 40.71 7.25 7.29
N PHE A 699 41.27 8.30 6.69
CA PHE A 699 40.76 8.83 5.44
C PHE A 699 41.39 8.07 4.27
N GLY A 700 40.55 7.55 3.38
CA GLY A 700 40.96 6.60 2.34
C GLY A 700 40.23 6.78 1.03
N LYS A 701 40.70 6.04 0.02
CA LYS A 701 40.09 5.85 -1.29
C LYS A 701 39.60 4.41 -1.43
N GLU A 702 38.47 4.24 -2.09
CA GLU A 702 37.92 2.94 -2.42
C GLU A 702 37.12 2.99 -3.73
N THR A 703 36.68 1.85 -4.24
CA THR A 703 35.70 1.74 -5.32
C THR A 703 34.30 1.70 -4.74
N LEU A 704 33.49 2.72 -5.06
CA LEU A 704 32.07 2.83 -4.72
C LEU A 704 31.21 2.35 -5.90
N THR A 705 30.17 1.58 -5.63
CA THR A 705 29.20 1.09 -6.61
C THR A 705 27.80 1.51 -6.19
N LEU A 706 27.18 2.44 -6.92
CA LEU A 706 25.80 2.86 -6.68
C LEU A 706 24.79 2.01 -7.46
N SER A 707 25.18 1.52 -8.64
CA SER A 707 24.37 0.59 -9.43
C SER A 707 25.30 -0.35 -10.22
N PRO A 708 24.79 -1.43 -10.85
CA PRO A 708 25.61 -2.30 -11.70
C PRO A 708 26.36 -1.55 -12.82
N SER A 709 25.87 -0.39 -13.24
CA SER A 709 26.49 0.47 -14.27
C SER A 709 27.24 1.69 -13.73
N ASP A 710 27.10 1.99 -12.43
CA ASP A 710 27.61 3.20 -11.80
C ASP A 710 28.67 2.88 -10.74
N VAL A 711 29.90 2.72 -11.23
CA VAL A 711 31.09 2.41 -10.44
C VAL A 711 32.02 3.61 -10.45
N PHE A 712 32.34 4.12 -9.26
CA PHE A 712 33.23 5.25 -9.03
C PHE A 712 34.50 4.76 -8.36
N HIS A 713 35.59 4.74 -9.12
CA HIS A 713 36.92 4.42 -8.61
C HIS A 713 37.52 5.62 -7.88
N ASN A 714 38.34 5.34 -6.86
CA ASN A 714 39.03 6.36 -6.05
C ASN A 714 38.05 7.30 -5.30
N PHE A 715 36.89 6.78 -4.90
CA PHE A 715 35.94 7.48 -4.05
C PHE A 715 36.55 7.72 -2.66
N TYR A 716 36.55 8.97 -2.22
CA TYR A 716 37.05 9.39 -0.92
C TYR A 716 36.02 9.15 0.17
N PHE A 717 36.42 8.47 1.23
CA PHE A 717 35.54 8.13 2.34
C PHE A 717 36.30 7.97 3.66
N GLY A 718 35.56 8.00 4.77
CA GLY A 718 36.05 7.69 6.10
C GLY A 718 35.96 6.19 6.43
N CYS A 719 37.06 5.59 6.85
CA CYS A 719 37.14 4.22 7.33
C CYS A 719 37.21 4.21 8.87
N GLY A 720 36.05 4.16 9.53
CA GLY A 720 35.87 4.47 10.95
C GLY A 720 36.21 3.32 11.89
N GLN A 721 37.15 3.53 12.80
CA GLN A 721 37.63 2.52 13.76
C GLN A 721 37.25 2.83 15.22
N ASN A 722 36.63 3.98 15.46
CA ASN A 722 36.06 4.39 16.73
C ASN A 722 34.79 5.19 16.46
N ASN A 723 33.64 4.53 16.59
CA ASN A 723 32.33 5.05 16.22
C ASN A 723 31.36 4.86 17.38
N GLN A 724 30.69 5.92 17.81
CA GLN A 724 29.70 5.88 18.88
C GLN A 724 28.54 6.81 18.54
N GLY A 725 27.30 6.37 18.82
CA GLY A 725 26.12 7.15 18.52
C GLY A 725 24.87 6.31 18.26
N LEU A 726 23.86 6.96 17.70
CA LEU A 726 22.56 6.39 17.38
C LEU A 726 22.51 5.77 15.96
N PHE A 727 23.63 5.23 15.48
CA PHE A 727 23.77 4.65 14.13
C PHE A 727 23.38 3.17 14.02
N ARG A 728 23.02 2.54 15.15
CA ARG A 728 22.82 1.08 15.35
C ARG A 728 22.24 0.38 14.13
N GLY A 729 22.79 -0.79 13.79
CA GLY A 729 22.34 -1.59 12.66
C GLY A 729 22.95 -1.19 11.31
N SER A 730 23.09 0.11 11.04
CA SER A 730 23.67 0.59 9.78
C SER A 730 25.18 0.35 9.72
N ALA A 731 25.76 0.26 8.53
CA ALA A 731 27.20 0.16 8.36
C ALA A 731 27.94 1.51 8.50
N GLY A 732 27.20 2.62 8.60
CA GLY A 732 27.73 3.98 8.58
C GLY A 732 26.78 4.95 7.89
N LEU A 733 27.35 5.99 7.29
CA LEU A 733 26.60 7.16 6.83
C LEU A 733 27.06 7.60 5.44
N LEU A 734 26.10 7.90 4.58
CA LEU A 734 26.24 8.38 3.21
C LEU A 734 26.04 9.90 3.20
N GLY A 735 27.13 10.66 3.12
CA GLY A 735 27.13 12.11 3.19
C GLY A 735 26.68 12.75 1.87
N LEU A 736 25.58 13.48 1.91
CA LEU A 736 24.93 14.14 0.76
C LEU A 736 25.07 15.66 0.77
N GLY A 737 25.92 16.22 1.63
CA GLY A 737 26.20 17.66 1.72
C GLY A 737 26.85 18.26 0.46
N ARG A 738 27.21 19.55 0.52
CA ARG A 738 27.72 20.31 -0.64
C ARG A 738 29.25 20.40 -0.71
N ASP A 739 29.97 19.93 0.30
CA ASP A 739 31.44 19.98 0.32
C ASP A 739 32.05 19.15 -0.83
N PRO A 740 33.24 19.51 -1.36
CA PRO A 740 33.93 18.71 -2.37
C PRO A 740 34.16 17.23 -2.02
N LEU A 741 34.23 16.88 -0.73
CA LEU A 741 34.37 15.50 -0.25
C LEU A 741 33.03 14.74 -0.14
N SER A 742 31.89 15.38 -0.42
CA SER A 742 30.60 14.70 -0.40
C SER A 742 30.38 13.78 -1.60
N LEU A 743 29.48 12.81 -1.45
CA LEU A 743 29.12 11.94 -2.56
C LEU A 743 28.58 12.74 -3.76
N VAL A 744 27.77 13.76 -3.49
CA VAL A 744 27.16 14.64 -4.50
C VAL A 744 28.23 15.36 -5.31
N SER A 745 29.27 15.88 -4.66
CA SER A 745 30.38 16.57 -5.32
C SER A 745 31.32 15.62 -6.05
N GLN A 746 31.68 14.48 -5.44
CA GLN A 746 32.58 13.49 -6.05
C GLN A 746 31.97 12.83 -7.30
N THR A 747 30.64 12.76 -7.38
CA THR A 747 29.91 12.18 -8.53
C THR A 747 29.37 13.24 -9.51
N ALA A 748 29.69 14.53 -9.28
CA ALA A 748 29.15 15.65 -10.05
C ALA A 748 29.45 15.57 -11.56
N GLY A 749 30.59 15.01 -11.95
CA GLY A 749 30.92 14.82 -13.37
C GLY A 749 29.92 13.94 -14.13
N LYS A 750 29.14 13.12 -13.42
CA LYS A 750 28.10 12.27 -13.98
C LYS A 750 26.68 12.77 -13.67
N TYR A 751 26.42 13.16 -12.43
CA TYR A 751 25.08 13.51 -11.95
C TYR A 751 24.81 15.01 -11.81
N ASN A 752 25.78 15.87 -12.18
CA ASN A 752 25.65 17.32 -12.18
C ASN A 752 25.23 17.93 -10.83
N LYS A 753 25.60 17.30 -9.70
CA LYS A 753 25.16 17.67 -8.34
C LYS A 753 23.63 17.68 -8.16
N ILE A 754 22.91 16.93 -8.99
CA ILE A 754 21.46 16.75 -8.90
C ILE A 754 21.19 15.45 -8.18
N PHE A 755 20.30 15.48 -7.20
CA PHE A 755 19.76 14.27 -6.59
C PHE A 755 18.36 14.53 -6.01
N SER A 756 17.59 13.50 -5.78
CA SER A 756 16.26 13.58 -5.18
C SER A 756 15.96 12.36 -4.34
N TYR A 757 15.15 12.50 -3.29
CA TYR A 757 14.67 11.36 -2.53
C TYR A 757 13.20 11.49 -2.16
N CYS A 758 12.57 10.35 -1.90
CA CYS A 758 11.26 10.25 -1.25
C CYS A 758 11.37 9.26 -0.10
N LEU A 759 11.00 9.70 1.11
CA LEU A 759 11.12 8.88 2.32
C LEU A 759 9.84 8.04 2.53
N PRO A 760 9.96 6.72 2.75
CA PRO A 760 8.81 5.87 3.03
C PRO A 760 8.14 6.23 4.35
N SER A 761 6.80 6.13 4.40
CA SER A 761 6.02 6.43 5.62
C SER A 761 5.95 5.26 6.61
N SER A 762 6.12 4.03 6.12
CA SER A 762 6.18 2.79 6.88
C SER A 762 7.34 1.89 6.43
N ALA A 763 7.74 0.94 7.28
CA ALA A 763 8.76 -0.06 6.96
C ALA A 763 8.37 -1.03 5.82
N SER A 764 7.07 -1.16 5.52
CA SER A 764 6.55 -1.95 4.39
C SER A 764 6.60 -1.21 3.04
N SER A 765 6.78 0.11 3.06
CA SER A 765 6.91 0.93 1.85
C SER A 765 8.38 1.16 1.49
N THR A 766 8.69 1.19 0.19
CA THR A 766 10.03 1.51 -0.31
C THR A 766 10.03 2.90 -0.95
N GLY A 767 10.87 3.79 -0.44
CA GLY A 767 11.14 5.08 -1.06
C GLY A 767 12.29 4.98 -2.06
N PHE A 768 12.86 6.12 -2.42
CA PHE A 768 14.01 6.16 -3.33
C PHE A 768 14.99 7.26 -2.97
N LEU A 769 16.25 7.08 -3.38
CA LEU A 769 17.28 8.10 -3.50
C LEU A 769 17.86 8.01 -4.91
N THR A 770 17.68 9.04 -5.71
CA THR A 770 18.12 9.11 -7.12
C THR A 770 19.19 10.17 -7.26
N PHE A 771 20.31 9.85 -7.91
CA PHE A 771 21.30 10.82 -8.36
C PHE A 771 21.15 11.07 -9.86
N GLY A 772 21.25 12.33 -10.30
CA GLY A 772 21.08 12.75 -11.68
C GLY A 772 19.61 12.78 -12.12
N GLY A 773 19.40 12.76 -13.44
CA GLY A 773 18.07 12.84 -14.06
C GLY A 773 17.47 14.24 -14.10
N SER A 774 16.33 14.36 -14.80
CA SER A 774 15.60 15.63 -14.92
C SER A 774 14.60 15.79 -13.77
N PRO A 775 14.57 16.95 -13.07
CA PRO A 775 13.59 17.21 -12.03
C PRO A 775 12.15 17.08 -12.53
N SER A 776 11.25 16.61 -11.67
CA SER A 776 9.83 16.56 -11.98
C SER A 776 9.28 17.95 -12.33
N LYS A 777 8.58 18.07 -13.47
CA LYS A 777 7.94 19.33 -13.92
C LYS A 777 6.84 19.82 -12.98
N SER A 778 6.41 18.99 -12.02
CA SER A 778 5.37 19.32 -11.04
C SER A 778 5.93 19.83 -9.71
N ALA A 779 7.24 19.75 -9.48
CA ALA A 779 7.87 20.20 -8.24
C ALA A 779 7.79 21.73 -8.08
N LYS A 780 7.53 22.19 -6.86
CA LYS A 780 7.57 23.62 -6.50
C LYS A 780 8.95 23.93 -5.93
N PHE A 781 9.67 24.87 -6.53
CA PHE A 781 11.03 25.20 -6.10
C PHE A 781 11.07 26.39 -5.15
N THR A 782 11.90 26.28 -4.11
CA THR A 782 12.33 27.37 -3.25
C THR A 782 13.85 27.54 -3.37
N PRO A 783 14.40 28.77 -3.27
CA PRO A 783 15.85 28.97 -3.33
C PRO A 783 16.57 28.27 -2.17
N LEU A 784 17.71 27.64 -2.47
CA LEU A 784 18.62 27.15 -1.43
C LEU A 784 19.44 28.32 -0.90
N THR A 785 19.47 28.48 0.42
CA THR A 785 20.30 29.50 1.09
C THR A 785 21.49 28.88 1.79
N THR A 786 22.45 29.72 2.16
CA THR A 786 23.63 29.33 2.93
C THR A 786 23.58 30.10 4.24
N ILE A 787 23.64 29.39 5.36
CA ILE A 787 23.36 29.95 6.70
C ILE A 787 24.56 30.72 7.26
N SER A 788 25.78 30.31 6.89
CA SER A 788 27.01 31.01 7.24
C SER A 788 28.06 30.83 6.15
N ASP A 789 28.94 31.83 6.00
CA ASP A 789 30.07 31.76 5.07
C ASP A 789 30.97 30.58 5.45
N GLY A 790 30.88 29.50 4.66
CA GLY A 790 31.68 28.29 4.83
C GLY A 790 30.92 27.01 5.18
N THR A 791 29.61 27.05 5.47
CA THR A 791 28.83 25.82 5.71
C THR A 791 28.30 25.20 4.42
N SER A 792 28.50 23.90 4.28
CA SER A 792 28.04 23.07 3.16
C SER A 792 26.57 22.64 3.28
N PHE A 793 25.90 22.91 4.41
CA PHE A 793 24.50 22.51 4.64
C PHE A 793 23.52 23.14 3.65
N TYR A 794 22.42 22.45 3.37
CA TYR A 794 21.33 22.97 2.54
C TYR A 794 20.42 23.87 3.37
N GLY A 795 20.59 25.19 3.24
CA GLY A 795 19.76 26.18 3.92
C GLY A 795 18.41 26.40 3.24
N LEU A 796 17.42 26.73 4.05
CA LEU A 796 16.04 27.01 3.68
C LEU A 796 15.59 28.37 4.22
N ASP A 797 14.93 29.15 3.38
CA ASP A 797 14.25 30.37 3.83
C ASP A 797 12.87 30.06 4.37
N PHE A 798 12.81 29.71 5.65
CA PHE A 798 11.58 29.39 6.34
C PHE A 798 10.80 30.68 6.73
N THR A 799 9.50 30.76 6.41
CA THR A 799 8.69 31.99 6.55
C THR A 799 7.42 31.82 7.38
N GLY A 800 7.16 30.63 7.91
CA GLY A 800 6.07 30.43 8.87
C GLY A 800 5.54 29.02 8.94
N ILE A 801 4.60 28.83 9.87
CA ILE A 801 3.95 27.56 10.19
C ILE A 801 2.43 27.79 10.23
N SER A 802 1.64 26.86 9.72
CA SER A 802 0.18 26.80 9.92
C SER A 802 -0.22 25.61 10.78
N VAL A 803 -1.32 25.76 11.52
CA VAL A 803 -1.97 24.68 12.27
C VAL A 803 -3.48 24.77 12.01
N GLY A 804 -4.08 23.66 11.58
CA GLY A 804 -5.50 23.61 11.22
C GLY A 804 -5.87 24.58 10.09
N GLY A 805 -4.95 24.79 9.14
CA GLY A 805 -5.13 25.73 8.02
C GLY A 805 -4.98 27.21 8.37
N ARG A 806 -4.57 27.55 9.61
CA ARG A 806 -4.32 28.94 10.03
C ARG A 806 -2.83 29.19 10.24
N LYS A 807 -2.26 30.12 9.48
CA LYS A 807 -0.87 30.57 9.67
C LYS A 807 -0.71 31.24 11.03
N LEU A 808 0.31 30.82 11.79
CA LEU A 808 0.62 31.32 13.12
C LEU A 808 1.33 32.68 13.03
N SER A 809 1.04 33.58 13.98
CA SER A 809 1.67 34.89 14.09
C SER A 809 3.07 34.78 14.73
N ILE A 810 4.05 34.36 13.94
CA ILE A 810 5.46 34.24 14.34
C ILE A 810 6.27 35.28 13.54
N SER A 811 7.16 36.04 14.20
CA SER A 811 8.02 37.00 13.52
C SER A 811 8.99 36.29 12.57
N GLN A 812 9.23 36.87 11.39
CA GLN A 812 10.18 36.33 10.41
C GLN A 812 11.59 36.16 10.99
N SER A 813 12.00 37.07 11.88
CA SER A 813 13.30 37.02 12.57
C SER A 813 13.53 35.73 13.35
N VAL A 814 12.45 35.10 13.87
CA VAL A 814 12.54 33.83 14.59
C VAL A 814 13.09 32.71 13.70
N PHE A 815 12.87 32.78 12.39
CA PHE A 815 13.35 31.80 11.42
C PHE A 815 14.67 32.23 10.75
N SER A 816 14.90 33.53 10.56
CA SER A 816 16.07 34.03 9.83
C SER A 816 17.30 34.27 10.69
N ASP A 817 17.17 34.52 12.00
CA ASP A 817 18.31 34.92 12.86
C ASP A 817 19.38 33.82 12.95
N ALA A 818 18.96 32.56 13.14
CA ALA A 818 19.85 31.38 13.15
C ALA A 818 19.83 30.62 11.82
N GLY A 819 18.89 30.93 10.92
CA GLY A 819 18.63 30.18 9.69
C GLY A 819 17.94 28.83 9.91
N ALA A 820 17.71 28.11 8.81
CA ALA A 820 17.08 26.79 8.80
C ALA A 820 17.77 25.87 7.80
N ILE A 821 18.00 24.60 8.16
CA ILE A 821 18.51 23.55 7.26
C ILE A 821 17.47 22.46 7.02
N ILE A 822 17.61 21.76 5.89
CA ILE A 822 16.94 20.48 5.63
C ILE A 822 17.91 19.32 5.86
N ASP A 823 17.50 18.37 6.69
CA ASP A 823 18.37 17.31 7.16
C ASP A 823 17.64 15.97 7.24
N SER A 824 18.04 15.01 6.39
CA SER A 824 17.52 13.64 6.43
C SER A 824 18.12 12.78 7.55
N GLY A 825 19.26 13.17 8.12
CA GLY A 825 19.91 12.51 9.27
C GLY A 825 19.29 12.85 10.62
N THR A 826 18.54 13.96 10.69
CA THR A 826 17.77 14.33 11.88
C THR A 826 16.36 13.74 11.84
N VAL A 827 16.02 12.90 12.83
CA VAL A 827 14.72 12.19 12.89
C VAL A 827 13.52 13.15 12.97
N ILE A 828 13.54 14.12 13.89
CA ILE A 828 12.39 14.99 14.18
C ILE A 828 12.77 16.46 13.99
N THR A 829 11.89 17.22 13.35
CA THR A 829 12.07 18.67 13.15
C THR A 829 12.30 19.40 14.47
N ARG A 830 13.37 20.21 14.48
CA ARG A 830 13.81 21.05 15.59
C ARG A 830 13.51 22.51 15.28
N LEU A 831 12.73 23.15 16.14
CA LEU A 831 12.25 24.52 15.94
C LEU A 831 12.84 25.47 16.99
N PRO A 832 13.11 26.74 16.64
CA PRO A 832 13.44 27.77 17.60
C PRO A 832 12.37 27.84 18.72
N PRO A 833 12.75 28.11 19.99
CA PRO A 833 11.84 27.99 21.13
C PRO A 833 10.52 28.75 20.96
N ALA A 834 10.57 29.96 20.37
CA ALA A 834 9.38 30.77 20.11
C ALA A 834 8.44 30.14 19.05
N ALA A 835 9.00 29.59 17.97
CA ALA A 835 8.23 28.93 16.93
C ALA A 835 7.61 27.62 17.44
N TYR A 836 8.39 26.81 18.17
CA TYR A 836 7.88 25.59 18.79
C TYR A 836 6.75 25.87 19.78
N SER A 837 6.93 26.86 20.65
CA SER A 837 5.91 27.22 21.65
C SER A 837 4.59 27.64 20.98
N ALA A 838 4.64 28.40 19.90
CA ALA A 838 3.46 28.78 19.12
C ALA A 838 2.78 27.58 18.47
N LEU A 839 3.54 26.71 17.79
CA LEU A 839 3.06 25.47 17.17
C LEU A 839 2.39 24.55 18.20
N ARG A 840 3.12 24.23 19.27
CA ARG A 840 2.67 23.39 20.38
C ARG A 840 1.39 23.91 21.00
N SER A 841 1.30 25.22 21.26
CA SER A 841 0.12 25.83 21.88
C SER A 841 -1.11 25.75 20.98
N ALA A 842 -0.94 26.03 19.68
CA ALA A 842 -2.02 25.92 18.70
C ALA A 842 -2.48 24.46 18.54
N PHE A 843 -1.54 23.52 18.44
CA PHE A 843 -1.82 22.09 18.33
C PHE A 843 -2.58 21.58 19.56
N ARG A 844 -2.07 21.85 20.77
CA ARG A 844 -2.72 21.44 22.03
C ARG A 844 -4.13 21.98 22.18
N LYS A 845 -4.39 23.19 21.71
CA LYS A 845 -5.72 23.82 21.74
C LYS A 845 -6.74 23.07 20.87
N MET A 846 -6.31 22.45 19.77
CA MET A 846 -7.16 21.67 18.88
C MET A 846 -7.29 20.20 19.30
N MET A 847 -6.36 19.70 20.12
CA MET A 847 -6.31 18.32 20.59
C MET A 847 -6.88 18.11 22.00
N THR A 848 -7.66 19.07 22.53
CA THR A 848 -8.23 19.02 23.89
C THR A 848 -9.20 17.87 24.14
N LYS A 849 -9.73 17.25 23.08
CA LYS A 849 -10.59 16.06 23.15
C LYS A 849 -9.85 14.82 23.69
N TYR A 850 -8.52 14.78 23.56
CA TYR A 850 -7.72 13.61 23.88
C TYR A 850 -6.95 13.79 25.19
N PRO A 851 -6.88 12.76 26.05
CA PRO A 851 -6.15 12.83 27.30
C PRO A 851 -4.65 12.93 27.03
N ARG A 852 -3.97 13.74 27.83
CA ARG A 852 -2.51 13.87 27.75
C ARG A 852 -1.82 12.65 28.38
N ALA A 853 -0.73 12.22 27.74
CA ALA A 853 0.19 11.22 28.24
C ALA A 853 1.50 11.86 28.77
N PRO A 854 2.32 11.13 29.54
CA PRO A 854 3.67 11.55 29.90
C PRO A 854 4.54 11.84 28.67
N ALA A 855 5.47 12.79 28.81
CA ALA A 855 6.42 13.13 27.77
C ALA A 855 7.29 11.92 27.39
N LEU A 856 7.75 11.89 26.14
CA LEU A 856 8.66 10.86 25.65
C LEU A 856 9.98 11.53 25.24
N SER A 857 11.00 11.42 26.08
CA SER A 857 12.29 12.08 25.85
C SER A 857 12.08 13.58 25.58
N ILE A 858 12.58 14.09 24.46
CA ILE A 858 12.45 15.47 23.95
C ILE A 858 11.03 15.87 23.54
N LEU A 859 10.08 14.93 23.44
CA LEU A 859 8.71 15.18 22.97
C LEU A 859 7.79 15.50 24.16
N ASP A 860 7.48 16.79 24.33
CA ASP A 860 6.77 17.29 25.50
C ASP A 860 5.22 17.22 25.40
N THR A 861 4.70 16.84 24.23
CA THR A 861 3.28 16.90 23.90
C THR A 861 2.82 15.53 23.44
N CYS A 862 2.39 14.71 24.40
CA CYS A 862 1.93 13.36 24.15
C CYS A 862 0.47 13.17 24.59
N TYR A 863 -0.20 12.22 23.95
CA TYR A 863 -1.58 11.86 24.15
C TYR A 863 -1.72 10.35 24.32
N ASP A 864 -2.69 9.95 25.14
CA ASP A 864 -3.10 8.57 25.30
C ASP A 864 -4.31 8.32 24.40
N PHE A 865 -4.14 7.43 23.43
CA PHE A 865 -5.19 7.07 22.49
C PHE A 865 -5.79 5.69 22.75
N SER A 866 -5.48 5.03 23.87
CA SER A 866 -5.91 3.65 24.16
C SER A 866 -7.43 3.47 24.13
N ASN A 867 -8.19 4.53 24.44
CA ASN A 867 -9.65 4.54 24.44
C ASN A 867 -10.27 5.09 23.13
N TYR A 868 -9.48 5.28 22.07
CA TYR A 868 -9.93 5.90 20.82
C TYR A 868 -9.59 5.02 19.62
N SER A 869 -10.60 4.61 18.86
CA SER A 869 -10.43 3.87 17.60
C SER A 869 -10.06 4.77 16.41
N THR A 870 -10.33 6.07 16.50
CA THR A 870 -10.03 7.06 15.45
C THR A 870 -9.53 8.36 16.06
N ILE A 871 -8.46 8.92 15.51
CA ILE A 871 -7.83 10.17 15.97
C ILE A 871 -7.84 11.18 14.82
N SER A 872 -8.22 12.42 15.12
CA SER A 872 -8.17 13.52 14.17
C SER A 872 -7.13 14.52 14.65
N ALA A 873 -5.95 14.54 14.02
CA ALA A 873 -4.91 15.53 14.28
C ALA A 873 -5.10 16.77 13.37
N PRO A 874 -4.81 17.99 13.85
CA PRO A 874 -4.85 19.18 13.01
C PRO A 874 -3.72 19.15 11.97
N LYS A 875 -4.03 19.53 10.72
CA LYS A 875 -3.03 19.70 9.66
C LYS A 875 -1.96 20.71 10.06
N ILE A 876 -0.70 20.42 9.74
CA ILE A 876 0.43 21.34 9.93
C ILE A 876 1.04 21.60 8.56
N GLY A 877 1.31 22.87 8.25
CA GLY A 877 1.95 23.27 6.99
C GLY A 877 3.11 24.22 7.22
N PHE A 878 4.11 24.14 6.36
CA PHE A 878 5.31 24.97 6.35
C PHE A 878 5.33 25.90 5.14
N PHE A 879 5.81 27.11 5.36
CA PHE A 879 5.90 28.15 4.35
C PHE A 879 7.35 28.50 4.11
N PHE A 880 7.76 28.51 2.85
CA PHE A 880 9.09 28.90 2.41
C PHE A 880 9.03 30.16 1.55
N ASN A 881 10.17 30.82 1.42
CA ASN A 881 10.31 31.95 0.50
C ASN A 881 10.01 31.53 -0.94
N GLY A 882 9.58 32.48 -1.78
CA GLY A 882 9.05 32.18 -3.11
C GLY A 882 7.59 31.71 -3.13
N GLY A 883 6.90 31.74 -1.98
CA GLY A 883 5.47 31.41 -1.89
C GLY A 883 5.16 29.92 -1.92
N VAL A 884 6.14 29.08 -1.60
CA VAL A 884 5.97 27.63 -1.52
C VAL A 884 5.36 27.28 -0.16
N GLU A 885 4.22 26.59 -0.20
CA GLU A 885 3.56 26.02 0.97
C GLU A 885 3.55 24.50 0.83
N VAL A 886 3.95 23.82 1.90
CA VAL A 886 4.01 22.37 2.00
C VAL A 886 3.22 21.91 3.22
N ASP A 887 2.16 21.15 2.96
CA ASP A 887 1.44 20.44 4.00
C ASP A 887 2.22 19.20 4.43
N ILE A 888 2.32 18.99 5.73
CA ILE A 888 2.96 17.80 6.31
C ILE A 888 1.94 16.67 6.32
N ASP A 889 2.33 15.51 5.78
CA ASP A 889 1.52 14.31 5.80
C ASP A 889 1.16 13.88 7.23
N ALA A 890 0.03 13.21 7.41
CA ALA A 890 -0.42 12.77 8.73
C ALA A 890 0.62 11.90 9.45
N SER A 891 1.37 11.08 8.71
CA SER A 891 2.46 10.24 9.23
C SER A 891 3.69 11.03 9.72
N GLY A 892 3.77 12.32 9.38
CA GLY A 892 4.79 13.27 9.82
C GLY A 892 4.37 14.19 10.97
N ILE A 893 3.11 14.14 11.42
CA ILE A 893 2.60 15.00 12.51
C ILE A 893 2.78 14.34 13.89
N LEU A 894 2.55 13.02 13.96
CA LEU A 894 2.56 12.26 15.22
C LEU A 894 3.63 11.17 15.20
N TYR A 895 4.30 10.98 16.35
CA TYR A 895 5.25 9.92 16.61
C TYR A 895 4.67 8.95 17.65
N ALA A 896 4.47 7.70 17.26
CA ALA A 896 3.90 6.67 18.14
C ALA A 896 5.00 5.81 18.76
N ASN A 897 5.08 5.80 20.10
CA ASN A 897 5.87 4.82 20.86
C ASN A 897 5.00 3.60 21.21
N LYS A 898 3.81 3.87 21.75
CA LYS A 898 2.74 2.91 22.01
C LYS A 898 1.41 3.64 21.95
N VAL A 899 0.29 2.92 21.86
CA VAL A 899 -1.05 3.54 21.74
C VAL A 899 -1.36 4.48 22.91
N SER A 900 -0.86 4.17 24.11
CA SER A 900 -0.99 5.02 25.30
C SER A 900 -0.02 6.21 25.37
N GLN A 901 0.90 6.34 24.41
CA GLN A 901 1.88 7.42 24.36
C GLN A 901 2.25 7.74 22.90
N VAL A 902 1.44 8.60 22.29
CA VAL A 902 1.68 9.13 20.94
C VAL A 902 1.91 10.63 21.03
N CYS A 903 3.02 11.11 20.49
CA CYS A 903 3.51 12.47 20.70
C CYS A 903 3.50 13.31 19.43
N LEU A 904 3.35 14.63 19.57
CA LEU A 904 3.61 15.59 18.51
C LEU A 904 5.07 15.44 18.06
N ALA A 905 5.29 15.15 16.78
CA ALA A 905 6.62 14.87 16.23
C ALA A 905 7.42 16.17 15.98
N PHE A 906 7.51 17.05 16.96
CA PHE A 906 8.30 18.29 16.92
C PHE A 906 8.92 18.54 18.28
N ALA A 907 10.12 19.10 18.29
CA ALA A 907 10.79 19.53 19.51
C ALA A 907 11.36 20.94 19.35
N GLY A 908 11.41 21.68 20.46
CA GLY A 908 12.11 22.96 20.52
C GLY A 908 13.62 22.77 20.64
N ASN A 909 14.40 23.72 20.12
CA ASN A 909 15.81 23.89 20.44
C ASN A 909 15.98 24.35 21.89
N SER A 910 17.18 24.17 22.44
CA SER A 910 17.55 24.66 23.76
C SER A 910 17.82 26.17 23.73
N ASP A 911 18.52 26.65 22.70
CA ASP A 911 18.78 28.07 22.47
C ASP A 911 18.01 28.60 21.23
N ARG A 912 17.76 29.91 21.21
CA ARG A 912 17.24 30.63 20.04
C ARG A 912 18.30 30.82 18.95
N THR A 913 19.59 30.70 19.26
CA THR A 913 20.70 30.77 18.30
C THR A 913 20.93 29.45 17.57
N ASP A 914 20.33 28.36 18.04
CA ASP A 914 20.40 27.06 17.39
C ASP A 914 19.59 27.08 16.09
N VAL A 915 20.17 26.54 15.03
CA VAL A 915 19.58 26.46 13.69
C VAL A 915 18.28 25.64 13.73
N LEU A 916 17.28 26.05 12.95
CA LEU A 916 16.08 25.24 12.72
C LEU A 916 16.44 24.05 11.83
N ILE A 917 16.07 22.84 12.23
CA ILE A 917 16.34 21.62 11.44
C ILE A 917 15.01 21.04 10.96
N TYR A 918 14.79 21.01 9.64
CA TYR A 918 13.65 20.32 9.03
C TYR A 918 13.98 18.83 8.87
N GLY A 919 13.45 18.00 9.78
CA GLY A 919 13.84 16.60 9.95
C GLY A 919 13.04 15.59 9.11
N ASN A 920 13.54 14.36 9.05
CA ASN A 920 13.09 13.33 8.13
C ASN A 920 11.64 12.85 8.35
N VAL A 921 11.12 12.85 9.59
CA VAL A 921 9.73 12.47 9.87
C VAL A 921 8.75 13.41 9.15
N GLN A 922 9.06 14.70 9.06
CA GLN A 922 8.22 15.67 8.35
C GLN A 922 8.50 15.73 6.84
N GLN A 923 9.49 14.98 6.35
CA GLN A 923 9.80 14.85 4.93
C GLN A 923 9.21 13.56 4.31
N LYS A 924 8.55 12.70 5.10
CA LYS A 924 7.84 11.50 4.64
C LYS A 924 6.85 11.80 3.53
N THR A 925 6.74 10.89 2.56
CA THR A 925 5.79 10.96 1.41
C THR A 925 5.98 12.16 0.48
N MET A 926 7.07 12.91 0.67
CA MET A 926 7.43 14.06 -0.14
C MET A 926 8.68 13.72 -0.95
N GLU A 927 8.63 13.99 -2.26
CA GLU A 927 9.83 14.02 -3.09
C GLU A 927 10.53 15.36 -2.88
N VAL A 928 11.77 15.27 -2.40
CA VAL A 928 12.68 16.40 -2.21
C VAL A 928 13.74 16.34 -3.30
N VAL A 929 13.81 17.36 -4.14
CA VAL A 929 14.71 17.46 -5.29
C VAL A 929 15.76 18.55 -5.02
N TYR A 930 17.03 18.17 -5.04
CA TYR A 930 18.17 19.08 -4.92
C TYR A 930 18.72 19.36 -6.32
N ASP A 931 18.57 20.60 -6.79
CA ASP A 931 19.22 21.08 -8.01
C ASP A 931 20.43 21.92 -7.63
N GLY A 932 21.55 21.23 -7.35
CA GLY A 932 22.80 21.87 -6.96
C GLY A 932 23.45 22.72 -8.07
N ALA A 933 23.04 22.55 -9.32
CA ALA A 933 23.54 23.32 -10.46
C ALA A 933 22.75 24.63 -10.66
N ALA A 934 21.44 24.62 -10.45
CA ALA A 934 20.58 25.81 -10.54
C ALA A 934 20.37 26.54 -9.20
N GLY A 935 20.82 25.97 -8.07
CA GLY A 935 20.73 26.58 -6.74
C GLY A 935 19.32 26.53 -6.12
N GLY A 936 18.50 25.55 -6.50
CA GLY A 936 17.11 25.41 -6.06
C GLY A 936 16.81 24.09 -5.37
N LEU A 937 15.87 24.11 -4.42
CA LEU A 937 15.27 22.91 -3.82
C LEU A 937 13.81 22.78 -4.29
N GLY A 938 13.49 21.69 -4.99
CA GLY A 938 12.14 21.35 -5.40
C GLY A 938 11.44 20.47 -4.35
N LEU A 939 10.18 20.79 -4.03
CA LEU A 939 9.32 20.01 -3.15
C LEU A 939 8.07 19.57 -3.94
N LEU A 940 7.81 18.26 -3.97
CA LEU A 940 6.63 17.68 -4.62
C LEU A 940 5.91 16.71 -3.68
N LEU A 941 4.65 16.99 -3.39
CA LEU A 941 3.75 16.05 -2.72
C LEU A 941 3.36 14.95 -3.72
N GLN A 942 3.76 13.71 -3.41
CA GLN A 942 3.44 12.57 -4.27
C GLN A 942 2.05 12.03 -3.89
N VAL A 943 1.12 12.04 -4.84
CA VAL A 943 -0.14 11.28 -4.72
C VAL A 943 0.19 9.84 -5.09
N VAL A 944 0.46 8.99 -4.10
CA VAL A 944 0.76 7.57 -4.33
C VAL A 944 -0.55 6.86 -4.70
N VAL A 945 -0.58 6.28 -5.91
CA VAL A 945 -1.65 5.41 -6.42
C VAL A 945 -1.18 3.97 -6.24
N ASP A 946 -1.71 3.25 -5.25
CA ASP A 946 -1.38 1.84 -5.03
C ASP A 946 -2.09 0.93 -6.05
N LEU A 947 -1.32 0.15 -6.81
CA LEU A 947 -1.74 -1.00 -7.61
C LEU A 947 -1.11 -2.26 -6.99
N MET A 948 -1.85 -3.36 -6.83
CA MET A 948 -1.38 -4.64 -6.26
C MET A 948 -1.35 -5.75 -7.33
N PHE A 949 -0.25 -6.52 -7.44
CA PHE A 949 -0.19 -7.89 -7.98
C PHE A 949 0.24 -8.86 -6.86
N GLN A 950 -0.19 -10.13 -6.89
CA GLN A 950 0.55 -11.19 -6.18
C GLN A 950 0.99 -12.24 -7.18
N LEU A 951 2.27 -12.60 -7.07
CA LEU A 951 2.81 -13.88 -7.50
C LEU A 951 2.54 -14.89 -6.37
N SER A 952 1.89 -16.01 -6.70
CA SER A 952 1.90 -17.21 -5.87
C SER A 952 2.65 -18.33 -6.59
N VAL A 953 3.64 -18.89 -5.90
CA VAL A 953 4.13 -20.27 -6.13
C VAL A 953 3.36 -21.17 -5.19
#